data_AF-A0A1V6QYF5-F1
#
_entry.id   AF-A0A1V6QYF5-F1
#
_cell.length_a   1.000
_cell.length_b   1.000
_cell.length_c   1.000
_cell.angle_alpha   90.00
_cell.angle_beta   90.00
_cell.angle_gamma   90.00
#
_symmetry.space_group_name_H-M   'P 1'
#
loop_
_entity.id
_entity.type
_entity.pdbx_description
1 polymer ?
#
loop_
_entity_poly.entity_id
_entity_poly.type
_entity_poly.pdbx_seq_one_letter_code
_entity_poly.pdbx_strand_id
1 'polypeptide(L)'
;MAFINREPIAIVGIGCRLPGGVTSSKEFWDVLREGRDLVSEVPSDRFDANALHGNDPAKYGAIRNIKGGFVDKIQSFDAEFFGIFPSEASRIDPQQRLLLEASIHALEDSGTTLQEVAGSQTSVFVGMFANDYLSIQGGTEQRDNVGPHAGMGTHDCSIANRVSHRLDLRGPSLTLNTACSSSLVALHLACQSLWAQESEAALVGGVNAILRPESTILMSKAGFLSPDGACKSFDAAGNGYVRSEGVGMVFLKPLSRAIQNKDRIYALVRSSLVNQDGYTPEGFTVPSLTAQMALLHSIYKQSNTDPARVRYVEAHGPGTRVGDPIEASALGKHIGQARSKDEHPLWIGSLKGNFGHLEGAAGIAGFIKAALVTFHREIPPQVHFTNPNPAIDFQSLQIAVPTQITSLSSDGQHKLWVGVNSFGAGGTNAHAILEEAPDDTGGSSSPASHEPRVYVISARTLSAMEQVARELASYLRLQKTALSDVAYTLNMRRSTHNEISVIAAEGLEDLCSRLDQLSSGQVSKQALPLQRRTGSSTKTAFLFSGQGGQWLGMGMALVDQEVAFRESLAAFDEIFIALGGFSIRTEMSLCGGDLERMNQTTIVQPAIAAIQIALARMLLSYGLKPDAIVGHSIGEVAAAHIAGALSLEEAVKVI
;
A
#
# COMPACT_ATOMS: atom_id res chain seq x y z
N MET A 1 6.89 -30.84 20.80
CA MET A 1 6.18 -29.55 20.60
C MET A 1 5.54 -29.63 19.24
N ALA A 2 4.21 -29.50 19.16
CA ALA A 2 3.51 -29.51 17.88
C ALA A 2 3.95 -28.29 17.06
N PHE A 3 4.40 -28.52 15.83
CA PHE A 3 4.66 -27.46 14.87
C PHE A 3 3.35 -26.73 14.60
N ILE A 4 3.29 -25.42 14.88
CA ILE A 4 2.11 -24.66 14.55
C ILE A 4 2.21 -24.34 13.07
N ASN A 5 1.50 -25.10 12.23
CA ASN A 5 1.35 -24.80 10.81
C ASN A 5 0.39 -23.60 10.66
N ARG A 6 0.90 -22.40 10.97
CA ARG A 6 0.20 -21.12 10.81
C ARG A 6 0.15 -20.77 9.32
N GLU A 7 -1.00 -20.30 8.88
CA GLU A 7 -1.14 -19.68 7.56
C GLU A 7 -0.19 -18.49 7.42
N PRO A 8 0.57 -18.35 6.31
CA PRO A 8 1.39 -17.17 6.06
C PRO A 8 0.56 -15.89 5.97
N ILE A 9 1.17 -14.76 6.34
CA ILE A 9 0.52 -13.44 6.27
C ILE A 9 1.03 -12.71 5.03
N ALA A 10 0.14 -12.32 4.13
CA ALA A 10 0.48 -11.60 2.91
C ALA A 10 0.71 -10.11 3.19
N ILE A 11 1.78 -9.57 2.59
CA ILE A 11 2.02 -8.13 2.50
C ILE A 11 1.34 -7.63 1.23
N VAL A 12 0.22 -6.92 1.37
CA VAL A 12 -0.64 -6.54 0.24
C VAL A 12 -0.56 -5.07 -0.13
N GLY A 13 -0.01 -4.22 0.74
CA GLY A 13 0.14 -2.79 0.48
C GLY A 13 1.28 -2.16 1.24
N ILE A 14 1.91 -1.15 0.65
CA ILE A 14 3.06 -0.43 1.20
C ILE A 14 2.84 1.07 1.05
N GLY A 15 2.96 1.81 2.14
CA GLY A 15 2.98 3.27 2.17
C GLY A 15 4.21 3.78 2.91
N CYS A 16 4.84 4.84 2.42
CA CYS A 16 5.99 5.42 3.10
C CYS A 16 6.13 6.91 2.80
N ARG A 17 6.84 7.61 3.70
CA ARG A 17 7.37 8.95 3.43
C ARG A 17 8.78 9.03 4.02
N LEU A 18 9.77 9.18 3.15
CA LEU A 18 11.18 9.02 3.48
C LEU A 18 11.99 10.20 2.88
N PRO A 19 13.26 10.36 3.30
CA PRO A 19 14.14 11.38 2.75
C PRO A 19 14.22 11.39 1.22
N GLY A 20 14.56 12.54 0.65
CA GLY A 20 14.70 12.74 -0.79
C GLY A 20 13.39 12.68 -1.59
N GLY A 21 12.29 13.10 -0.97
CA GLY A 21 10.97 13.17 -1.62
C GLY A 21 10.29 11.83 -1.89
N VAL A 22 10.76 10.74 -1.29
CA VAL A 22 10.20 9.40 -1.49
C VAL A 22 8.84 9.27 -0.80
N THR A 23 7.81 8.97 -1.57
CA THR A 23 6.41 8.86 -1.13
C THR A 23 5.71 7.56 -1.52
N SER A 24 6.38 6.71 -2.32
CA SER A 24 5.83 5.43 -2.80
C SER A 24 6.83 4.27 -2.73
N SER A 25 6.32 3.04 -2.75
CA SER A 25 7.12 1.81 -2.79
C SER A 25 8.03 1.74 -4.02
N LYS A 26 7.56 2.24 -5.16
CA LYS A 26 8.34 2.34 -6.40
C LYS A 26 9.51 3.32 -6.27
N GLU A 27 9.28 4.53 -5.79
CA GLU A 27 10.35 5.53 -5.60
C GLU A 27 11.38 5.04 -4.57
N PHE A 28 10.92 4.39 -3.50
CA PHE A 28 11.78 3.76 -2.52
C PHE A 28 12.67 2.69 -3.15
N TRP A 29 12.10 1.82 -4.01
CA TRP A 29 12.85 0.82 -4.76
C TRP A 29 13.87 1.45 -5.72
N ASP A 30 13.46 2.48 -6.48
CA ASP A 30 14.31 3.16 -7.45
C ASP A 30 15.56 3.76 -6.76
N VAL A 31 15.39 4.41 -5.59
CA VAL A 31 16.51 4.92 -4.76
C VAL A 31 17.48 3.81 -4.36
N LEU A 32 16.95 2.69 -3.86
CA LEU A 32 17.76 1.58 -3.40
C LEU A 32 18.56 0.97 -4.56
N ARG A 33 17.89 0.72 -5.68
CA ARG A 33 18.48 0.11 -6.88
C ARG A 33 19.57 0.98 -7.50
N GLU A 34 19.43 2.30 -7.44
CA GLU A 34 20.43 3.28 -7.85
C GLU A 34 21.59 3.43 -6.85
N GLY A 35 21.48 2.87 -5.63
CA GLY A 35 22.49 3.00 -4.59
C GLY A 35 22.65 4.44 -4.08
N ARG A 36 21.58 5.24 -4.10
CA ARG A 36 21.65 6.65 -3.66
C ARG A 36 21.74 6.78 -2.14
N ASP A 37 22.58 7.71 -1.70
CA ASP A 37 22.64 8.24 -0.33
C ASP A 37 21.78 9.50 -0.24
N LEU A 38 20.76 9.46 0.62
CA LEU A 38 19.80 10.53 0.85
C LEU A 38 20.01 11.25 2.19
N VAL A 39 21.16 11.05 2.83
CA VAL A 39 21.58 11.83 3.98
C VAL A 39 22.03 13.22 3.53
N SER A 40 21.50 14.25 4.17
CA SER A 40 21.81 15.66 3.91
C SER A 40 22.26 16.37 5.19
N GLU A 41 22.62 17.65 5.09
CA GLU A 41 22.75 18.49 6.29
C GLU A 41 21.38 18.70 6.97
N VAL A 42 21.40 19.01 8.27
CA VAL A 42 20.19 19.35 9.05
C VAL A 42 19.53 20.59 8.43
N PRO A 43 18.24 20.51 8.03
CA PRO A 43 17.53 21.65 7.47
C PRO A 43 17.46 22.84 8.44
N SER A 44 17.55 24.05 7.90
CA SER A 44 17.51 25.29 8.69
C SER A 44 16.17 25.53 9.41
N ASP A 45 15.10 24.84 8.98
CA ASP A 45 13.78 24.88 9.62
C ASP A 45 13.62 23.88 10.78
N ARG A 46 14.66 23.10 11.14
CA ARG A 46 14.69 22.21 12.31
C ARG A 46 15.34 22.89 13.50
N PHE A 47 16.67 23.04 13.47
CA PHE A 47 17.48 23.70 14.48
C PHE A 47 18.87 24.05 13.93
N ASP A 48 19.57 24.98 14.56
CA ASP A 48 20.93 25.38 14.16
C ASP A 48 21.96 24.31 14.57
N ALA A 49 22.17 23.34 13.68
CA ALA A 49 23.15 22.26 13.88
C ALA A 49 24.59 22.78 13.92
N ASN A 50 24.90 23.86 13.19
CA ASN A 50 26.25 24.42 13.14
C ASN A 50 26.65 25.03 14.49
N ALA A 51 25.73 25.75 15.15
CA ALA A 51 25.96 26.29 16.49
C ALA A 51 26.22 25.19 17.55
N LEU A 52 25.63 24.02 17.34
CA LEU A 52 25.72 22.89 18.26
C LEU A 52 26.87 21.93 17.95
N HIS A 53 27.48 22.03 16.76
CA HIS A 53 28.53 21.11 16.36
C HIS A 53 29.77 21.21 17.27
N GLY A 54 30.40 20.07 17.54
CA GLY A 54 31.63 20.01 18.31
C GLY A 54 32.33 18.68 18.16
N ASN A 55 33.58 18.71 17.67
CA ASN A 55 34.40 17.52 17.50
C ASN A 55 34.89 16.94 18.83
N ASP A 56 34.91 17.74 19.90
CA ASP A 56 35.31 17.29 21.24
C ASP A 56 34.17 16.50 21.91
N PRO A 57 34.32 15.17 22.12
CA PRO A 57 33.31 14.36 22.81
C PRO A 57 33.02 14.81 24.24
N ALA A 58 33.92 15.57 24.88
CA ALA A 58 33.72 16.10 26.23
C ALA A 58 32.80 17.35 26.25
N LYS A 59 32.73 18.13 25.16
CA LYS A 59 31.93 19.38 25.10
C LYS A 59 30.45 19.14 25.38
N TYR A 60 29.93 19.62 26.49
CA TYR A 60 28.50 19.50 26.84
C TYR A 60 27.61 20.16 25.78
N GLY A 61 26.44 19.57 25.54
CA GLY A 61 25.46 20.12 24.59
C GLY A 61 25.85 20.02 23.10
N ALA A 62 26.96 19.36 22.76
CA ALA A 62 27.42 19.27 21.38
C ALA A 62 26.88 18.06 20.63
N ILE A 63 26.62 18.25 19.33
CA ILE A 63 26.34 17.17 18.38
C ILE A 63 27.62 16.74 17.64
N ARG A 64 27.72 15.43 17.33
CA ARG A 64 28.90 14.83 16.69
C ARG A 64 29.03 15.08 15.19
N ASN A 65 27.92 15.34 14.52
CA ASN A 65 27.84 15.64 13.10
C ASN A 65 26.61 16.52 12.84
N ILE A 66 26.56 17.15 11.67
CA ILE A 66 25.48 18.04 11.24
C ILE A 66 24.58 17.43 10.16
N LYS A 67 24.58 16.10 10.03
CA LYS A 67 23.91 15.36 8.95
C LYS A 67 22.77 14.48 9.46
N GLY A 68 21.85 14.16 8.55
CA GLY A 68 20.71 13.28 8.81
C GLY A 68 19.89 13.03 7.54
N GLY A 69 19.04 12.00 7.55
CA GLY A 69 18.02 11.85 6.53
C GLY A 69 16.75 12.59 6.94
N PHE A 70 16.30 13.58 6.16
CA PHE A 70 15.16 14.42 6.55
C PHE A 70 14.00 14.31 5.56
N VAL A 71 12.79 14.30 6.09
CA VAL A 71 11.57 14.33 5.29
C VAL A 71 11.27 15.77 4.86
N ASP A 72 11.00 15.95 3.57
CA ASP A 72 10.69 17.27 3.01
C ASP A 72 9.38 17.81 3.56
N LYS A 73 9.33 19.09 3.93
CA LYS A 73 8.10 19.77 4.38
C LYS A 73 7.35 18.99 5.47
N ILE A 74 8.05 18.57 6.53
CA ILE A 74 7.48 17.78 7.65
C ILE A 74 6.27 18.46 8.34
N GLN A 75 6.14 19.78 8.19
CA GLN A 75 5.04 20.61 8.68
C GLN A 75 3.77 20.52 7.83
N SER A 76 3.86 20.09 6.57
CA SER A 76 2.73 20.00 5.64
C SER A 76 1.84 18.80 5.96
N PHE A 77 0.52 18.98 5.79
CA PHE A 77 -0.48 17.94 6.02
C PHE A 77 -1.84 18.36 5.44
N ASP A 78 -2.52 17.45 4.75
CA ASP A 78 -3.88 17.68 4.24
C ASP A 78 -4.93 17.43 5.34
N ALA A 79 -5.12 18.42 6.20
CA ALA A 79 -6.06 18.33 7.31
C ALA A 79 -7.51 18.13 6.86
N GLU A 80 -7.92 18.71 5.72
CA GLU A 80 -9.29 18.59 5.19
C GLU A 80 -9.58 17.16 4.71
N PHE A 81 -8.61 16.49 4.09
CA PHE A 81 -8.71 15.07 3.77
C PHE A 81 -8.99 14.22 5.01
N PHE A 82 -8.34 14.52 6.12
CA PHE A 82 -8.57 13.82 7.37
C PHE A 82 -9.70 14.43 8.23
N GLY A 83 -10.45 15.42 7.72
CA GLY A 83 -11.56 16.04 8.45
C GLY A 83 -11.11 16.65 9.78
N ILE A 84 -9.87 17.13 9.85
CA ILE A 84 -9.24 17.73 11.02
C ILE A 84 -9.26 19.24 10.84
N PHE A 85 -9.70 19.97 11.85
CA PHE A 85 -9.70 21.43 11.80
C PHE A 85 -8.25 21.99 11.82
N PRO A 86 -7.96 23.11 11.15
CA PRO A 86 -6.61 23.68 11.13
C PRO A 86 -6.01 23.95 12.51
N SER A 87 -6.84 24.40 13.47
CA SER A 87 -6.44 24.63 14.86
C SER A 87 -6.00 23.35 15.56
N GLU A 88 -6.66 22.21 15.30
CA GLU A 88 -6.24 20.91 15.80
C GLU A 88 -4.98 20.44 15.08
N ALA A 89 -4.94 20.50 13.74
CA ALA A 89 -3.82 20.03 12.92
C ALA A 89 -2.48 20.67 13.33
N SER A 90 -2.50 21.96 13.67
CA SER A 90 -1.32 22.69 14.17
C SER A 90 -0.77 22.18 15.51
N ARG A 91 -1.54 21.37 16.25
CA ARG A 91 -1.17 20.77 17.54
C ARG A 91 -0.90 19.27 17.44
N ILE A 92 -1.06 18.66 16.27
CA ILE A 92 -0.78 17.24 16.06
C ILE A 92 0.71 17.07 15.74
N ASP A 93 1.39 16.14 16.43
CA ASP A 93 2.76 15.72 16.12
C ASP A 93 2.88 15.34 14.64
N PRO A 94 3.86 15.89 13.90
CA PRO A 94 4.15 15.45 12.53
C PRO A 94 4.20 13.93 12.36
N GLN A 95 4.64 13.18 13.37
CA GLN A 95 4.65 11.71 13.34
C GLN A 95 3.24 11.12 13.14
N GLN A 96 2.22 11.66 13.81
CA GLN A 96 0.83 11.23 13.64
C GLN A 96 0.30 11.58 12.25
N ARG A 97 0.68 12.75 11.72
CA ARG A 97 0.29 13.23 10.38
C ARG A 97 0.87 12.36 9.27
N LEU A 98 2.17 12.08 9.36
CA LEU A 98 2.88 11.18 8.45
C LEU A 98 2.28 9.78 8.44
N LEU A 99 1.90 9.24 9.60
CA LEU A 99 1.24 7.94 9.69
C LEU A 99 -0.14 7.91 9.05
N LEU A 100 -0.93 8.97 9.21
CA LEU A 100 -2.23 9.08 8.53
C LEU A 100 -2.06 9.01 7.02
N GLU A 101 -1.13 9.79 6.45
CA GLU A 101 -0.81 9.75 5.01
C GLU A 101 -0.30 8.38 4.57
N ALA A 102 0.70 7.82 5.26
CA ALA A 102 1.27 6.51 4.92
C ALA A 102 0.24 5.36 5.04
N SER A 103 -0.74 5.47 5.94
CA SER A 103 -1.84 4.50 6.05
C SER A 103 -2.74 4.52 4.83
N ILE A 104 -3.07 5.72 4.33
CA ILE A 104 -3.84 5.87 3.08
C ILE A 104 -3.05 5.29 1.91
N HIS A 105 -1.76 5.64 1.79
CA HIS A 105 -0.92 5.13 0.71
C HIS A 105 -0.82 3.60 0.74
N ALA A 106 -0.69 2.98 1.91
CA ALA A 106 -0.67 1.52 2.04
C ALA A 106 -2.00 0.87 1.61
N LEU A 107 -3.14 1.50 1.94
CA LEU A 107 -4.46 1.01 1.51
C LEU A 107 -4.66 1.16 0.00
N GLU A 108 -4.32 2.32 -0.57
CA GLU A 108 -4.43 2.57 -2.01
C GLU A 108 -3.48 1.68 -2.84
N ASP A 109 -2.27 1.41 -2.33
CA ASP A 109 -1.29 0.50 -2.95
C ASP A 109 -1.76 -0.97 -2.93
N SER A 110 -2.59 -1.35 -1.95
CA SER A 110 -3.29 -2.65 -1.94
C SER A 110 -4.57 -2.68 -2.79
N GLY A 111 -5.04 -1.51 -3.21
CA GLY A 111 -6.34 -1.36 -3.86
C GLY A 111 -7.53 -1.64 -2.94
N THR A 112 -7.34 -1.60 -1.62
CA THR A 112 -8.42 -1.71 -0.63
C THR A 112 -8.96 -0.30 -0.36
N THR A 113 -10.27 -0.14 -0.48
CA THR A 113 -10.95 1.15 -0.32
C THR A 113 -11.20 1.50 1.14
N LEU A 114 -11.31 2.79 1.45
CA LEU A 114 -11.71 3.30 2.77
C LEU A 114 -13.07 2.76 3.21
N GLN A 115 -13.98 2.52 2.25
CA GLN A 115 -15.30 1.97 2.50
C GLN A 115 -15.23 0.50 2.94
N GLU A 116 -14.28 -0.28 2.42
CA GLU A 116 -14.09 -1.69 2.79
C GLU A 116 -13.47 -1.85 4.18
N VAL A 117 -12.58 -0.95 4.60
CA VAL A 117 -11.95 -1.04 5.93
C VAL A 117 -12.74 -0.37 7.04
N ALA A 118 -13.64 0.57 6.73
CA ALA A 118 -14.46 1.23 7.73
C ALA A 118 -15.35 0.23 8.49
N GLY A 119 -15.27 0.25 9.82
CA GLY A 119 -15.99 -0.66 10.71
C GLY A 119 -15.38 -2.06 10.82
N SER A 120 -14.30 -2.36 10.08
CA SER A 120 -13.66 -3.68 10.08
C SER A 120 -12.84 -3.96 11.33
N GLN A 121 -12.60 -5.24 11.63
CA GLN A 121 -11.66 -5.69 12.67
C GLN A 121 -10.19 -5.59 12.21
N THR A 122 -9.84 -4.50 11.51
CA THR A 122 -8.46 -4.20 11.14
C THR A 122 -7.73 -3.62 12.35
N SER A 123 -6.54 -4.13 12.65
CA SER A 123 -5.68 -3.62 13.73
C SER A 123 -4.67 -2.60 13.24
N VAL A 124 -4.11 -1.83 14.18
CA VAL A 124 -3.04 -0.86 13.94
C VAL A 124 -1.93 -1.06 14.97
N PHE A 125 -0.72 -1.39 14.50
CA PHE A 125 0.45 -1.55 15.36
C PHE A 125 1.58 -0.64 14.87
N VAL A 126 2.04 0.28 15.70
CA VAL A 126 3.04 1.28 15.30
C VAL A 126 4.22 1.31 16.26
N GLY A 127 5.43 1.21 15.70
CA GLY A 127 6.66 1.48 16.41
C GLY A 127 7.02 2.96 16.41
N MET A 128 7.39 3.51 17.57
CA MET A 128 7.99 4.84 17.68
C MET A 128 9.24 4.81 18.54
N PHE A 129 9.95 5.92 18.58
CA PHE A 129 11.12 6.06 19.44
C PHE A 129 11.24 7.43 20.11
N ALA A 130 11.16 8.52 19.34
CA ALA A 130 11.29 9.88 19.84
C ALA A 130 9.93 10.58 19.99
N ASN A 131 9.83 11.51 20.94
CA ASN A 131 8.67 12.38 21.13
C ASN A 131 9.12 13.85 21.33
N ASP A 132 9.82 14.38 20.33
CA ASP A 132 10.34 15.75 20.37
C ASP A 132 9.20 16.77 20.45
N TYR A 133 8.05 16.49 19.81
CA TYR A 133 6.93 17.43 19.73
C TYR A 133 6.21 17.61 21.07
N LEU A 134 6.15 16.57 21.92
CA LEU A 134 5.73 16.72 23.31
C LEU A 134 6.62 17.70 24.06
N SER A 135 7.94 17.66 23.85
CA SER A 135 8.86 18.59 24.50
C SER A 135 8.72 20.02 23.97
N ILE A 136 8.32 20.20 22.70
CA ILE A 136 7.98 21.51 22.14
C ILE A 136 6.71 22.05 22.80
N GLN A 137 5.61 21.28 22.80
CA GLN A 137 4.32 21.78 23.27
C GLN A 137 4.15 21.77 24.79
N GLY A 138 4.82 20.86 25.49
CA GLY A 138 4.78 20.73 26.95
C GLY A 138 5.84 21.55 27.67
N GLY A 139 6.72 22.25 26.94
CA GLY A 139 7.75 23.10 27.51
C GLY A 139 7.15 24.31 28.25
N THR A 140 7.86 24.81 29.28
CA THR A 140 7.41 25.93 30.11
C THR A 140 7.02 27.17 29.29
N GLU A 141 7.74 27.43 28.19
CA GLU A 141 7.48 28.55 27.28
C GLU A 141 6.14 28.44 26.53
N GLN A 142 5.59 27.24 26.42
CA GLN A 142 4.31 27.00 25.74
C GLN A 142 3.13 26.88 26.72
N ARG A 143 3.35 27.08 28.03
CA ARG A 143 2.33 26.90 29.07
C ARG A 143 1.02 27.65 28.77
N ASP A 144 1.11 28.91 28.36
CA ASP A 144 -0.06 29.74 28.07
C ASP A 144 -0.68 29.44 26.69
N ASN A 145 -0.02 28.61 25.88
CA ASN A 145 -0.45 28.17 24.55
C ASN A 145 -1.02 26.74 24.55
N VAL A 146 -1.15 26.09 25.72
CA VAL A 146 -1.71 24.74 25.84
C VAL A 146 -3.23 24.80 25.61
N GLY A 147 -3.67 24.34 24.44
CA GLY A 147 -5.08 24.21 24.08
C GLY A 147 -5.63 22.79 24.24
N PRO A 148 -6.94 22.57 24.00
CA PRO A 148 -7.61 21.28 24.19
C PRO A 148 -7.04 20.14 23.34
N HIS A 149 -6.40 20.46 22.21
CA HIS A 149 -5.80 19.48 21.31
C HIS A 149 -4.35 19.10 21.65
N ALA A 150 -3.68 19.82 22.54
CA ALA A 150 -2.24 19.63 22.80
C ALA A 150 -1.92 18.26 23.41
N GLY A 151 -2.77 17.78 24.34
CA GLY A 151 -2.58 16.49 25.00
C GLY A 151 -2.60 15.32 24.02
N MET A 152 -3.73 15.07 23.36
CA MET A 152 -3.84 13.99 22.38
C MET A 152 -3.09 14.28 21.07
N GLY A 153 -2.69 15.53 20.82
CA GLY A 153 -1.84 15.92 19.71
C GLY A 153 -0.41 15.43 19.84
N THR A 154 0.08 15.11 21.05
CA THR A 154 1.47 14.69 21.30
C THR A 154 1.63 13.36 22.02
N HIS A 155 0.55 12.81 22.58
CA HIS A 155 0.62 11.57 23.35
C HIS A 155 0.91 10.34 22.46
N ASP A 156 1.76 9.44 22.94
CA ASP A 156 2.21 8.24 22.21
C ASP A 156 1.04 7.34 21.78
N CYS A 157 0.02 7.18 22.62
CA CYS A 157 -1.15 6.36 22.27
C CYS A 157 -1.90 6.87 21.02
N SER A 158 -1.85 8.17 20.74
CA SER A 158 -2.52 8.77 19.58
C SER A 158 -1.88 8.37 18.25
N ILE A 159 -0.62 7.94 18.26
CA ILE A 159 0.16 7.55 17.07
C ILE A 159 -0.57 6.44 16.29
N ALA A 160 -0.94 5.34 16.95
CA ALA A 160 -1.78 4.31 16.34
C ALA A 160 -3.27 4.69 16.37
N ASN A 161 -3.77 5.20 17.51
CA ASN A 161 -5.21 5.37 17.71
C ASN A 161 -5.86 6.39 16.77
N ARG A 162 -5.12 7.40 16.31
CA ARG A 162 -5.66 8.38 15.37
C ARG A 162 -5.88 7.77 13.98
N VAL A 163 -5.06 6.80 13.57
CA VAL A 163 -5.28 6.01 12.34
C VAL A 163 -6.57 5.20 12.49
N SER A 164 -6.70 4.43 13.59
CA SER A 164 -7.89 3.64 13.88
C SER A 164 -9.16 4.50 13.92
N HIS A 165 -9.13 5.62 14.64
CA HIS A 165 -10.24 6.54 14.73
C HIS A 165 -10.62 7.13 13.36
N ARG A 166 -9.62 7.52 12.55
CA ARG A 166 -9.89 8.22 11.29
C ARG A 166 -10.36 7.30 10.16
N LEU A 167 -9.91 6.05 10.18
CA LEU A 167 -10.28 5.03 9.20
C LEU A 167 -11.41 4.11 9.70
N ASP A 168 -11.95 4.40 10.89
CA ASP A 168 -12.99 3.62 11.57
C ASP A 168 -12.62 2.14 11.80
N LEU A 169 -11.37 1.87 12.16
CA LEU A 169 -10.85 0.52 12.39
C LEU A 169 -11.13 0.08 13.83
N ARG A 170 -11.60 -1.17 13.99
CA ARG A 170 -12.13 -1.70 15.27
C ARG A 170 -11.30 -2.83 15.87
N GLY A 171 -10.16 -3.18 15.27
CA GLY A 171 -9.19 -4.10 15.85
C GLY A 171 -8.28 -3.46 16.91
N PRO A 172 -7.38 -4.24 17.54
CA PRO A 172 -6.34 -3.74 18.44
C PRO A 172 -5.54 -2.57 17.85
N SER A 173 -5.26 -1.55 18.66
CA SER A 173 -4.58 -0.33 18.24
C SER A 173 -3.51 0.06 19.26
N LEU A 174 -2.23 -0.15 18.93
CA LEU A 174 -1.11 -0.05 19.88
C LEU A 174 0.08 0.71 19.32
N THR A 175 0.64 1.57 20.17
CA THR A 175 1.96 2.19 19.96
C THR A 175 2.99 1.52 20.86
N LEU A 176 4.16 1.20 20.32
CA LEU A 176 5.22 0.47 21.02
C LEU A 176 6.54 1.26 20.98
N ASN A 177 7.29 1.19 22.07
CA ASN A 177 8.64 1.71 22.15
C ASN A 177 9.60 0.64 22.72
N THR A 178 10.32 -0.02 21.82
CA THR A 178 11.45 -0.91 22.14
C THR A 178 12.74 -0.39 21.51
N ALA A 179 12.88 0.94 21.40
CA ALA A 179 13.95 1.60 20.67
C ALA A 179 13.98 1.24 19.16
N CYS A 180 15.15 0.93 18.60
CA CYS A 180 15.30 0.68 17.17
C CYS A 180 14.52 -0.54 16.66
N SER A 181 14.12 -1.47 17.53
CA SER A 181 13.30 -2.64 17.18
C SER A 181 11.80 -2.37 17.14
N SER A 182 11.32 -1.18 17.56
CA SER A 182 9.91 -0.88 17.80
C SER A 182 8.97 -1.36 16.69
N SER A 183 9.26 -1.02 15.44
CA SER A 183 8.38 -1.37 14.32
C SER A 183 8.42 -2.84 13.90
N LEU A 184 9.53 -3.55 14.13
CA LEU A 184 9.59 -4.99 13.85
C LEU A 184 8.94 -5.80 14.99
N VAL A 185 8.96 -5.29 16.22
CA VAL A 185 8.13 -5.82 17.32
C VAL A 185 6.65 -5.55 17.06
N ALA A 186 6.28 -4.38 16.52
CA ALA A 186 4.92 -4.08 16.08
C ALA A 186 4.43 -5.08 15.03
N LEU A 187 5.27 -5.41 14.04
CA LEU A 187 5.00 -6.47 13.07
C LEU A 187 4.76 -7.82 13.73
N HIS A 188 5.59 -8.20 14.70
CA HIS A 188 5.42 -9.46 15.40
C HIS A 188 4.06 -9.55 16.10
N LEU A 189 3.65 -8.50 16.82
CA LEU A 189 2.35 -8.46 17.50
C LEU A 189 1.17 -8.45 16.53
N ALA A 190 1.29 -7.73 15.42
CA ALA A 190 0.28 -7.77 14.36
C ALA A 190 0.13 -9.18 13.77
N CYS A 191 1.24 -9.89 13.55
CA CYS A 191 1.20 -11.28 13.09
C CYS A 191 0.52 -12.19 14.14
N GLN A 192 0.82 -12.02 15.43
CA GLN A 192 0.12 -12.76 16.48
C GLN A 192 -1.39 -12.47 16.47
N SER A 193 -1.80 -11.21 16.34
CA SER A 193 -3.20 -10.79 16.28
C SER A 193 -3.95 -11.45 15.13
N LEU A 194 -3.33 -11.49 13.94
CA LEU A 194 -3.88 -12.14 12.75
C LEU A 194 -3.97 -13.67 12.92
N TRP A 195 -2.92 -14.31 13.43
CA TRP A 195 -2.91 -15.76 13.68
C TRP A 195 -3.88 -16.18 14.80
N ALA A 196 -4.10 -15.32 15.79
CA ALA A 196 -5.09 -15.51 16.84
C ALA A 196 -6.52 -15.16 16.40
N GLN A 197 -6.71 -14.62 15.19
CA GLN A 197 -7.98 -14.13 14.65
C GLN A 197 -8.63 -13.02 15.50
N GLU A 198 -7.84 -12.29 16.29
CA GLU A 198 -8.26 -11.05 16.96
C GLU A 198 -8.37 -9.89 15.96
N SER A 199 -7.71 -10.03 14.80
CA SER A 199 -7.79 -9.11 13.68
C SER A 199 -7.97 -9.87 12.38
N GLU A 200 -8.67 -9.25 11.44
CA GLU A 200 -8.84 -9.81 10.10
C GLU A 200 -7.86 -9.24 9.07
N ALA A 201 -7.30 -8.07 9.36
CA ALA A 201 -6.23 -7.40 8.63
C ALA A 201 -5.44 -6.52 9.62
N ALA A 202 -4.26 -6.05 9.22
CA ALA A 202 -3.46 -5.18 10.06
C ALA A 202 -2.73 -4.11 9.25
N LEU A 203 -2.78 -2.86 9.72
CA LEU A 203 -1.82 -1.82 9.36
C LEU A 203 -0.68 -1.87 10.37
N VAL A 204 0.55 -2.01 9.86
CA VAL A 204 1.75 -2.12 10.69
C VAL A 204 2.77 -1.12 10.22
N GLY A 205 3.26 -0.28 11.12
CA GLY A 205 4.17 0.78 10.73
C GLY A 205 5.21 1.14 11.78
N GLY A 206 5.97 2.16 11.43
CA GLY A 206 6.85 2.85 12.33
C GLY A 206 7.12 4.26 11.84
N VAL A 207 7.37 5.16 12.79
CA VAL A 207 7.60 6.58 12.50
C VAL A 207 8.76 7.12 13.33
N ASN A 208 9.47 8.09 12.76
CA ASN A 208 10.45 8.89 13.47
C ASN A 208 10.50 10.32 12.90
N ALA A 209 10.66 11.31 13.79
CA ALA A 209 10.87 12.71 13.42
C ALA A 209 11.98 13.32 14.28
N ILE A 210 12.76 14.24 13.70
CA ILE A 210 13.89 14.90 14.36
C ILE A 210 13.57 16.39 14.39
N LEU A 211 12.88 16.82 15.44
CA LEU A 211 12.35 18.18 15.53
C LEU A 211 13.19 19.06 16.46
N ARG A 212 13.98 18.45 17.35
CA ARG A 212 14.82 19.18 18.30
C ARG A 212 16.23 18.56 18.44
N PRO A 213 17.22 19.34 18.88
CA PRO A 213 18.60 18.84 18.98
C PRO A 213 18.86 17.92 20.17
N GLU A 214 18.05 17.95 21.25
CA GLU A 214 18.38 17.28 22.52
C GLU A 214 18.56 15.77 22.33
N SER A 215 17.66 15.11 21.60
CA SER A 215 17.76 13.69 21.27
C SER A 215 19.08 13.38 20.52
N THR A 216 19.49 14.25 19.59
CA THR A 216 20.77 14.12 18.85
C THR A 216 21.99 14.34 19.75
N ILE A 217 21.92 15.28 20.69
CA ILE A 217 22.97 15.53 21.70
C ILE A 217 23.13 14.30 22.60
N LEU A 218 22.02 13.74 23.10
CA LEU A 218 22.05 12.55 23.96
C LEU A 218 22.73 11.37 23.26
N MET A 219 22.40 11.12 21.99
CA MET A 219 23.02 10.06 21.20
C MET A 219 24.48 10.33 20.86
N SER A 220 24.83 11.60 20.62
CA SER A 220 26.22 12.03 20.42
C SER A 220 27.06 11.71 21.66
N LYS A 221 26.50 11.94 22.85
CA LYS A 221 27.13 11.64 24.14
C LYS A 221 27.19 10.15 24.46
N ALA A 222 26.17 9.40 24.09
CA ALA A 222 26.17 7.94 24.19
C ALA A 222 27.15 7.26 23.21
N GLY A 223 27.75 8.01 22.28
CA GLY A 223 28.71 7.49 21.31
C GLY A 223 28.07 6.69 20.16
N PHE A 224 26.75 6.78 19.99
CA PHE A 224 26.02 6.07 18.94
C PHE A 224 26.20 6.69 17.55
N LEU A 225 26.40 8.00 17.49
CA LEU A 225 26.45 8.71 16.22
C LEU A 225 27.83 8.69 15.57
N SER A 226 27.85 8.42 14.27
CA SER A 226 29.03 8.54 13.41
C SER A 226 29.47 10.01 13.33
N PRO A 227 30.76 10.34 13.54
CA PRO A 227 31.29 11.67 13.28
C PRO A 227 31.18 12.10 11.80
N ASP A 228 31.15 11.14 10.87
CA ASP A 228 31.11 11.43 9.43
C ASP A 228 29.68 11.71 8.94
N GLY A 229 28.68 11.38 9.78
CA GLY A 229 27.28 11.47 9.44
C GLY A 229 26.85 10.47 8.36
N ALA A 230 27.35 9.23 8.42
CA ALA A 230 26.96 8.15 7.51
C ALA A 230 26.88 6.80 8.23
N CYS A 231 25.97 5.94 7.80
CA CYS A 231 25.92 4.54 8.24
C CYS A 231 26.77 3.68 7.30
N LYS A 232 27.88 3.14 7.79
CA LYS A 232 28.86 2.39 6.98
C LYS A 232 28.84 0.91 7.37
N SER A 233 27.70 0.28 7.16
CA SER A 233 27.39 -1.07 7.62
C SER A 233 28.40 -2.09 7.08
N PHE A 234 29.01 -2.86 7.97
CA PHE A 234 29.99 -3.91 7.70
C PHE A 234 31.32 -3.45 7.08
N ASP A 235 31.52 -2.14 6.89
CA ASP A 235 32.76 -1.56 6.40
C ASP A 235 33.78 -1.36 7.53
N ALA A 236 35.08 -1.43 7.21
CA ALA A 236 36.17 -1.18 8.15
C ALA A 236 36.11 0.21 8.80
N ALA A 237 35.50 1.19 8.12
CA ALA A 237 35.31 2.54 8.62
C ALA A 237 34.04 2.72 9.47
N GLY A 238 33.25 1.66 9.70
CA GLY A 238 32.05 1.70 10.55
C GLY A 238 32.33 2.30 11.93
N ASN A 239 31.69 3.42 12.26
CA ASN A 239 32.00 4.22 13.45
C ASN A 239 30.77 4.85 14.13
N GLY A 240 29.58 4.31 13.88
CA GLY A 240 28.30 4.81 14.40
C GLY A 240 27.26 4.93 13.28
N TYR A 241 26.05 5.36 13.63
CA TYR A 241 24.99 5.62 12.66
C TYR A 241 24.73 7.11 12.49
N VAL A 242 23.97 7.49 11.46
CA VAL A 242 23.40 8.83 11.29
C VAL A 242 21.89 8.77 11.45
N ARG A 243 21.27 9.71 12.17
CA ARG A 243 19.82 9.69 12.44
C ARG A 243 19.03 10.00 11.17
N SER A 244 17.79 9.51 11.10
CA SER A 244 16.87 9.85 10.02
C SER A 244 15.41 9.91 10.44
N GLU A 245 14.66 10.78 9.78
CA GLU A 245 13.20 10.91 9.82
C GLU A 245 12.54 9.98 8.81
N GLY A 246 11.29 9.62 9.07
CA GLY A 246 10.45 8.96 8.07
C GLY A 246 9.35 8.11 8.68
N VAL A 247 8.48 7.64 7.80
CA VAL A 247 7.40 6.71 8.12
C VAL A 247 7.39 5.58 7.10
N GLY A 248 7.15 4.36 7.58
CA GLY A 248 6.78 3.21 6.77
C GLY A 248 5.54 2.56 7.33
N MET A 249 4.66 2.08 6.46
CA MET A 249 3.42 1.40 6.78
C MET A 249 3.21 0.25 5.78
N VAL A 250 2.83 -0.92 6.29
CA VAL A 250 2.42 -2.06 5.46
C VAL A 250 1.01 -2.48 5.83
N PHE A 251 0.27 -2.96 4.84
CA PHE A 251 -1.05 -3.57 5.04
C PHE A 251 -0.95 -5.08 4.88
N LEU A 252 -1.43 -5.80 5.89
CA LEU A 252 -1.29 -7.24 6.04
C LEU A 252 -2.65 -7.93 6.07
N LYS A 253 -2.74 -9.09 5.41
CA LYS A 253 -3.92 -9.99 5.46
C LYS A 253 -3.47 -11.44 5.57
N PRO A 254 -4.28 -12.35 6.15
CA PRO A 254 -4.08 -13.78 5.93
C PRO A 254 -4.04 -14.09 4.43
N LEU A 255 -3.15 -14.99 3.99
CA LEU A 255 -2.92 -15.30 2.58
C LEU A 255 -4.21 -15.69 1.82
N SER A 256 -5.06 -16.51 2.43
CA SER A 256 -6.35 -16.94 1.91
C SER A 256 -7.26 -15.76 1.57
N ARG A 257 -7.30 -14.74 2.45
CA ARG A 257 -8.07 -13.51 2.23
C ARG A 257 -7.45 -12.64 1.15
N ALA A 258 -6.12 -12.54 1.09
CA ALA A 258 -5.44 -11.82 0.03
C ALA A 258 -5.73 -12.42 -1.36
N ILE A 259 -5.71 -13.76 -1.47
CA ILE A 259 -6.06 -14.48 -2.70
C ILE A 259 -7.54 -14.26 -3.05
N GLN A 260 -8.45 -14.41 -2.09
CA GLN A 260 -9.88 -14.19 -2.30
C GLN A 260 -10.17 -12.77 -2.82
N ASN A 261 -9.47 -11.78 -2.28
CA ASN A 261 -9.61 -10.38 -2.66
C ASN A 261 -8.87 -10.03 -3.96
N LYS A 262 -8.12 -10.98 -4.55
CA LYS A 262 -7.24 -10.73 -5.70
C LYS A 262 -6.26 -9.58 -5.43
N ASP A 263 -5.74 -9.53 -4.21
CA ASP A 263 -4.75 -8.54 -3.85
C ASP A 263 -3.40 -8.87 -4.51
N ARG A 264 -2.65 -7.85 -4.90
CA ARG A 264 -1.22 -8.02 -5.21
C ARG A 264 -0.50 -8.40 -3.92
N ILE A 265 0.38 -9.39 -3.98
CA ILE A 265 1.17 -9.86 -2.83
C ILE A 265 2.65 -9.57 -3.09
N TYR A 266 3.27 -8.74 -2.26
CA TYR A 266 4.71 -8.44 -2.37
C TYR A 266 5.57 -9.60 -1.87
N ALA A 267 5.23 -10.12 -0.68
CA ALA A 267 5.86 -11.27 -0.05
C ALA A 267 4.93 -11.80 1.06
N LEU A 268 5.30 -12.94 1.64
CA LEU A 268 4.62 -13.58 2.75
C LEU A 268 5.47 -13.52 4.01
N VAL A 269 4.92 -13.09 5.14
CA VAL A 269 5.52 -13.28 6.46
C VAL A 269 5.29 -14.72 6.89
N ARG A 270 6.35 -15.52 6.91
CA ARG A 270 6.31 -16.92 7.36
C ARG A 270 6.40 -17.04 8.86
N SER A 271 7.24 -16.23 9.46
CA SER A 271 7.47 -16.26 10.89
C SER A 271 8.07 -14.94 11.37
N SER A 272 7.79 -14.59 12.62
CA SER A 272 8.46 -13.51 13.32
C SER A 272 8.67 -13.91 14.78
N LEU A 273 9.77 -13.49 15.39
CA LEU A 273 10.09 -13.78 16.78
C LEU A 273 10.80 -12.59 17.43
N VAL A 274 10.57 -12.43 18.73
CA VAL A 274 11.19 -11.40 19.57
C VAL A 274 11.84 -12.06 20.78
N ASN A 275 13.04 -11.61 21.18
CA ASN A 275 13.66 -11.98 22.44
C ASN A 275 14.38 -10.79 23.10
N GLN A 276 15.15 -11.06 24.15
CA GLN A 276 15.90 -10.06 24.92
C GLN A 276 17.34 -10.51 25.13
N ASP A 277 18.27 -9.55 25.07
CA ASP A 277 19.69 -9.76 25.34
C ASP A 277 19.94 -10.22 26.78
N GLY A 278 19.07 -9.81 27.71
CA GLY A 278 19.23 -10.10 29.13
C GLY A 278 20.38 -9.31 29.74
N TYR A 279 21.22 -9.96 30.54
CA TYR A 279 22.39 -9.32 31.15
C TYR A 279 23.60 -9.39 30.22
N THR A 280 24.19 -8.23 29.94
CA THR A 280 25.45 -8.09 29.18
C THR A 280 26.52 -7.47 30.08
N PRO A 281 27.66 -8.16 30.32
CA PRO A 281 28.69 -7.67 31.24
C PRO A 281 29.39 -6.40 30.74
N GLU A 282 29.40 -6.15 29.43
CA GLU A 282 30.00 -4.97 28.80
C GLU A 282 29.12 -3.71 28.91
N GLY A 283 27.85 -3.85 29.30
CA GLY A 283 26.95 -2.73 29.58
C GLY A 283 25.58 -2.84 28.92
N PHE A 284 24.60 -2.12 29.49
CA PHE A 284 23.18 -2.19 29.14
C PHE A 284 22.86 -2.03 27.65
N THR A 285 23.64 -1.23 26.92
CA THR A 285 23.41 -0.92 25.49
C THR A 285 24.26 -1.73 24.53
N VAL A 286 25.04 -2.69 25.04
CA VAL A 286 25.90 -3.56 24.23
C VAL A 286 25.08 -4.79 23.79
N PRO A 287 25.03 -5.12 22.49
CA PRO A 287 24.24 -6.24 21.99
C PRO A 287 24.84 -7.60 22.37
N SER A 288 24.00 -8.64 22.42
CA SER A 288 24.42 -10.01 22.78
C SER A 288 24.45 -10.97 21.59
N LEU A 289 25.65 -11.46 21.22
CA LEU A 289 25.81 -12.52 20.21
C LEU A 289 24.98 -13.77 20.56
N THR A 290 25.01 -14.18 21.82
CA THR A 290 24.29 -15.36 22.31
C THR A 290 22.79 -15.21 22.13
N ALA A 291 22.23 -14.04 22.46
CA ALA A 291 20.79 -13.79 22.32
C ALA A 291 20.37 -13.72 20.84
N GLN A 292 21.16 -13.09 19.98
CA GLN A 292 20.90 -13.06 18.54
C GLN A 292 20.95 -14.47 17.92
N MET A 293 21.95 -15.29 18.28
CA MET A 293 22.01 -16.69 17.83
C MET A 293 20.83 -17.51 18.35
N ALA A 294 20.43 -17.32 19.61
CA ALA A 294 19.28 -18.01 20.19
C ALA A 294 17.96 -17.62 19.51
N LEU A 295 17.81 -16.34 19.12
CA LEU A 295 16.68 -15.83 18.36
C LEU A 295 16.58 -16.54 17.00
N LEU A 296 17.68 -16.52 16.23
CA LEU A 296 17.75 -17.15 14.91
C LEU A 296 17.48 -18.66 15.02
N HIS A 297 18.18 -19.37 15.91
CA HIS A 297 17.94 -20.80 16.10
C HIS A 297 16.48 -21.12 16.45
N SER A 298 15.85 -20.32 17.32
CA SER A 298 14.48 -20.55 17.74
C SER A 298 13.49 -20.35 16.59
N ILE A 299 13.61 -19.27 15.83
CA ILE A 299 12.65 -18.96 14.77
C ILE A 299 12.75 -19.92 13.57
N TYR A 300 13.95 -20.28 13.13
CA TYR A 300 14.13 -21.25 12.02
C TYR A 300 13.64 -22.65 12.44
N LYS A 301 13.88 -23.06 13.69
CA LYS A 301 13.34 -24.31 14.25
C LYS A 301 11.82 -24.30 14.37
N GLN A 302 11.22 -23.22 14.88
CA GLN A 302 9.76 -23.12 15.08
C GLN A 302 9.00 -23.06 13.75
N SER A 303 9.57 -22.39 12.75
CA SER A 303 8.96 -22.23 11.42
C SER A 303 9.23 -23.40 10.48
N ASN A 304 10.07 -24.37 10.87
CA ASN A 304 10.55 -25.46 10.02
C ASN A 304 11.16 -24.94 8.71
N THR A 305 11.92 -23.85 8.82
CA THR A 305 12.59 -23.18 7.72
C THR A 305 14.07 -23.58 7.77
N ASP A 306 14.58 -24.16 6.69
CA ASP A 306 16.00 -24.48 6.56
C ASP A 306 16.85 -23.20 6.40
N PRO A 307 17.75 -22.88 7.34
CA PRO A 307 18.62 -21.71 7.25
C PRO A 307 19.48 -21.68 5.97
N ALA A 308 19.86 -22.84 5.42
CA ALA A 308 20.69 -22.90 4.20
C ALA A 308 20.00 -22.27 2.98
N ARG A 309 18.66 -22.23 3.00
CA ARG A 309 17.84 -21.71 1.90
C ARG A 309 17.59 -20.20 1.96
N VAL A 310 17.95 -19.54 3.05
CA VAL A 310 17.87 -18.08 3.15
C VAL A 310 18.93 -17.46 2.25
N ARG A 311 18.49 -16.62 1.31
CA ARG A 311 19.38 -16.03 0.30
C ARG A 311 19.86 -14.62 0.65
N TYR A 312 19.03 -13.86 1.36
CA TYR A 312 19.34 -12.50 1.77
C TYR A 312 18.88 -12.24 3.21
N VAL A 313 19.62 -11.44 3.96
CA VAL A 313 19.16 -10.85 5.22
C VAL A 313 19.34 -9.34 5.18
N GLU A 314 18.22 -8.63 5.33
CA GLU A 314 18.24 -7.22 5.69
C GLU A 314 18.59 -7.11 7.18
N ALA A 315 19.84 -6.78 7.45
CA ALA A 315 20.39 -6.71 8.78
C ALA A 315 19.93 -5.45 9.54
N HIS A 316 20.10 -5.46 10.86
CA HIS A 316 20.03 -4.24 11.65
C HIS A 316 21.17 -3.29 11.25
N GLY A 317 22.40 -3.79 11.11
CA GLY A 317 23.55 -3.15 10.46
C GLY A 317 23.64 -1.63 10.61
N PRO A 318 23.81 -1.09 11.82
CA PRO A 318 23.86 0.35 12.05
C PRO A 318 25.20 0.98 11.63
N GLY A 319 26.24 0.20 11.29
CA GLY A 319 27.56 0.76 10.97
C GLY A 319 28.42 0.96 12.22
N THR A 320 28.20 0.16 13.26
CA THR A 320 28.90 0.32 14.56
C THR A 320 30.07 -0.66 14.69
N ARG A 321 31.15 -0.22 15.34
CA ARG A 321 32.36 -1.06 15.55
C ARG A 321 32.10 -2.36 16.30
N VAL A 322 31.12 -2.36 17.21
CA VAL A 322 30.79 -3.51 18.08
C VAL A 322 29.61 -4.30 17.53
N GLY A 323 28.55 -3.62 17.07
CA GLY A 323 27.32 -4.29 16.63
C GLY A 323 27.48 -5.05 15.32
N ASP A 324 28.16 -4.47 14.33
CA ASP A 324 28.26 -5.08 13.00
C ASP A 324 29.00 -6.44 13.04
N PRO A 325 30.14 -6.60 13.76
CA PRO A 325 30.77 -7.92 13.89
C PRO A 325 29.95 -8.95 14.67
N ILE A 326 29.21 -8.51 15.69
CA ILE A 326 28.32 -9.39 16.47
C ILE A 326 27.20 -9.93 15.58
N GLU A 327 26.54 -9.05 14.84
CA GLU A 327 25.44 -9.43 13.95
C GLU A 327 25.92 -10.31 12.79
N ALA A 328 27.01 -9.93 12.13
CA ALA A 328 27.60 -10.72 11.06
C ALA A 328 28.00 -12.13 11.54
N SER A 329 28.55 -12.23 12.76
CA SER A 329 28.88 -13.51 13.38
C SER A 329 27.64 -14.36 13.67
N ALA A 330 26.55 -13.76 14.16
CA ALA A 330 25.30 -14.47 14.43
C ALA A 330 24.70 -15.04 13.15
N LEU A 331 24.62 -14.21 12.10
CA LEU A 331 24.11 -14.59 10.78
C LEU A 331 24.99 -15.64 10.12
N GLY A 332 26.30 -15.43 10.11
CA GLY A 332 27.25 -16.36 9.51
C GLY A 332 27.25 -17.73 10.19
N LYS A 333 27.27 -17.79 11.52
CA LYS A 333 27.28 -19.07 12.24
C LYS A 333 25.98 -19.86 12.11
N HIS A 334 24.83 -19.19 11.99
CA HIS A 334 23.53 -19.87 11.95
C HIS A 334 23.01 -20.13 10.54
N ILE A 335 23.18 -19.17 9.63
CA ILE A 335 22.57 -19.17 8.29
C ILE A 335 23.64 -19.32 7.21
N GLY A 336 24.75 -18.59 7.35
CA GLY A 336 25.88 -18.66 6.42
C GLY A 336 26.45 -20.08 6.37
N GLN A 337 26.92 -20.61 7.48
CA GLN A 337 27.56 -21.92 7.60
C GLN A 337 26.61 -23.13 7.49
N ALA A 338 25.29 -22.89 7.43
CA ALA A 338 24.32 -23.95 7.17
C ALA A 338 24.36 -24.43 5.71
N ARG A 339 24.85 -23.60 4.78
CA ARG A 339 24.97 -23.95 3.36
C ARG A 339 26.28 -24.68 3.06
N SER A 340 26.31 -25.38 1.92
CA SER A 340 27.54 -26.03 1.44
C SER A 340 28.56 -24.97 0.97
N LYS A 341 29.87 -25.28 1.08
CA LYS A 341 30.94 -24.33 0.71
C LYS A 341 30.96 -23.95 -0.78
N ASP A 342 30.33 -24.78 -1.63
CA ASP A 342 30.27 -24.60 -3.07
C ASP A 342 29.04 -23.77 -3.50
N GLU A 343 28.13 -23.46 -2.57
CA GLU A 343 26.98 -22.59 -2.80
C GLU A 343 27.33 -21.11 -2.69
N HIS A 344 26.47 -20.26 -3.26
CA HIS A 344 26.59 -18.81 -3.10
C HIS A 344 26.50 -18.38 -1.63
N PRO A 345 27.32 -17.40 -1.19
CA PRO A 345 27.30 -16.92 0.19
C PRO A 345 25.94 -16.34 0.56
N LEU A 346 25.66 -16.25 1.86
CA LEU A 346 24.52 -15.49 2.34
C LEU A 346 24.77 -14.00 2.05
N TRP A 347 23.87 -13.38 1.31
CA TRP A 347 23.92 -11.93 1.13
C TRP A 347 23.38 -11.23 2.38
N ILE A 348 24.11 -10.24 2.87
CA ILE A 348 23.66 -9.36 3.96
C ILE A 348 23.78 -7.91 3.52
N GLY A 349 22.85 -7.07 3.96
CA GLY A 349 22.85 -5.64 3.66
C GLY A 349 22.04 -4.85 4.68
N SER A 350 22.11 -3.53 4.58
CA SER A 350 21.37 -2.60 5.45
C SER A 350 21.02 -1.33 4.66
N LEU A 351 19.73 -1.02 4.59
CA LEU A 351 19.21 0.21 3.97
C LEU A 351 19.72 1.48 4.63
N LYS A 352 20.30 1.39 5.84
CA LYS A 352 20.71 2.55 6.64
C LYS A 352 21.82 3.35 5.95
N GLY A 353 22.58 2.73 5.04
CA GLY A 353 23.54 3.44 4.20
C GLY A 353 22.86 4.40 3.20
N ASN A 354 21.63 4.11 2.77
CA ASN A 354 20.87 4.95 1.84
C ASN A 354 20.12 6.07 2.58
N PHE A 355 19.41 5.74 3.65
CA PHE A 355 18.46 6.66 4.29
C PHE A 355 18.93 7.17 5.66
N GLY A 356 19.98 6.61 6.24
CA GLY A 356 20.28 6.76 7.67
C GLY A 356 19.43 5.81 8.53
N HIS A 357 19.57 5.93 9.84
CA HIS A 357 18.85 5.10 10.81
C HIS A 357 17.53 5.79 11.22
N LEU A 358 16.41 5.26 10.72
CA LEU A 358 15.06 5.78 11.01
C LEU A 358 14.51 5.42 12.41
N GLU A 359 15.37 5.07 13.36
CA GLU A 359 15.02 4.70 14.74
C GLU A 359 13.75 3.84 14.87
N GLY A 360 12.63 4.39 15.38
CA GLY A 360 11.36 3.68 15.54
C GLY A 360 10.80 3.09 14.23
N ALA A 361 11.10 3.70 13.08
CA ALA A 361 10.73 3.25 11.74
C ALA A 361 11.81 2.39 11.04
N ALA A 362 12.97 2.15 11.67
CA ALA A 362 14.06 1.43 11.00
C ALA A 362 13.71 -0.02 10.67
N GLY A 363 12.99 -0.70 11.57
CA GLY A 363 12.54 -2.07 11.37
C GLY A 363 11.59 -2.20 10.18
N ILE A 364 10.55 -1.34 10.11
CA ILE A 364 9.59 -1.40 8.99
C ILE A 364 10.21 -0.99 7.67
N ALA A 365 11.12 -0.02 7.63
CA ALA A 365 11.78 0.38 6.40
C ALA A 365 12.68 -0.75 5.85
N GLY A 366 13.41 -1.45 6.72
CA GLY A 366 14.15 -2.66 6.34
C GLY A 366 13.23 -3.80 5.91
N PHE A 367 12.10 -3.99 6.59
CA PHE A 367 11.10 -4.97 6.22
C PHE A 367 10.49 -4.70 4.82
N ILE A 368 10.19 -3.44 4.50
CA ILE A 368 9.73 -3.02 3.17
C ILE A 368 10.79 -3.31 2.11
N LYS A 369 12.07 -2.97 2.36
CA LYS A 369 13.17 -3.31 1.45
C LYS A 369 13.24 -4.83 1.22
N ALA A 370 13.17 -5.63 2.28
CA ALA A 370 13.22 -7.08 2.18
C ALA A 370 12.03 -7.67 1.39
N ALA A 371 10.83 -7.11 1.56
CA ALA A 371 9.66 -7.47 0.76
C ALA A 371 9.87 -7.14 -0.73
N LEU A 372 10.45 -5.97 -1.04
CA LEU A 372 10.76 -5.57 -2.41
C LEU A 372 11.90 -6.39 -3.03
N VAL A 373 12.94 -6.74 -2.26
CA VAL A 373 13.99 -7.68 -2.69
C VAL A 373 13.38 -9.03 -3.06
N THR A 374 12.43 -9.51 -2.26
CA THR A 374 11.70 -10.76 -2.52
C THR A 374 10.84 -10.65 -3.78
N PHE A 375 10.09 -9.55 -3.91
CA PHE A 375 9.19 -9.29 -5.02
C PHE A 375 9.93 -9.13 -6.36
N HIS A 376 11.00 -8.35 -6.39
CA HIS A 376 11.79 -8.09 -7.60
C HIS A 376 12.86 -9.15 -7.87
N ARG A 377 13.13 -10.03 -6.90
CA ARG A 377 14.22 -11.02 -6.96
C ARG A 377 15.58 -10.40 -7.28
N GLU A 378 15.83 -9.21 -6.74
CA GLU A 378 17.06 -8.45 -6.91
C GLU A 378 17.52 -7.91 -5.56
N ILE A 379 18.82 -7.91 -5.29
CA ILE A 379 19.42 -7.27 -4.11
C ILE A 379 20.09 -5.98 -4.56
N PRO A 380 19.65 -4.81 -4.06
CA PRO A 380 20.31 -3.53 -4.32
C PRO A 380 21.73 -3.46 -3.73
N PRO A 381 22.62 -2.62 -4.29
CA PRO A 381 23.97 -2.43 -3.75
C PRO A 381 23.96 -1.79 -2.35
N GLN A 382 24.91 -2.17 -1.51
CA GLN A 382 25.17 -1.59 -0.20
C GLN A 382 25.94 -0.27 -0.37
N VAL A 383 25.33 0.82 0.10
CA VAL A 383 25.99 2.13 0.15
C VAL A 383 27.05 2.14 1.26
N HIS A 384 28.17 2.81 0.98
CA HIS A 384 29.32 2.99 1.89
C HIS A 384 30.10 1.73 2.27
N PHE A 385 30.00 0.65 1.49
CA PHE A 385 30.83 -0.54 1.65
C PHE A 385 31.97 -0.56 0.63
N THR A 386 33.17 -0.17 1.06
CA THR A 386 34.40 -0.08 0.26
C THR A 386 35.46 -1.08 0.72
N ASN A 387 35.69 -1.17 2.03
CA ASN A 387 36.69 -2.06 2.63
C ASN A 387 35.99 -2.98 3.64
N PRO A 388 36.03 -4.32 3.46
CA PRO A 388 35.45 -5.25 4.42
C PRO A 388 36.01 -5.05 5.84
N ASN A 389 35.15 -5.03 6.85
CA ASN A 389 35.58 -4.88 8.23
C ASN A 389 36.47 -6.06 8.68
N PRO A 390 37.73 -5.83 9.11
CA PRO A 390 38.65 -6.91 9.48
C PRO A 390 38.25 -7.67 10.74
N ALA A 391 37.30 -7.15 11.54
CA ALA A 391 36.72 -7.88 12.66
C ALA A 391 35.67 -8.92 12.23
N ILE A 392 35.36 -9.01 10.94
CA ILE A 392 34.39 -9.93 10.35
C ILE A 392 35.12 -10.87 9.39
N ASP A 393 35.13 -12.16 9.70
CA ASP A 393 35.66 -13.19 8.81
C ASP A 393 34.59 -13.62 7.79
N PHE A 394 34.37 -12.79 6.76
CA PHE A 394 33.35 -13.01 5.73
C PHE A 394 33.46 -14.38 5.05
N GLN A 395 34.70 -14.85 4.83
CA GLN A 395 34.96 -16.10 4.14
C GLN A 395 34.55 -17.31 5.00
N SER A 396 34.99 -17.38 6.27
CA SER A 396 34.63 -18.52 7.13
C SER A 396 33.16 -18.52 7.54
N LEU A 397 32.55 -17.34 7.62
CA LEU A 397 31.13 -17.15 7.91
C LEU A 397 30.23 -17.39 6.69
N GLN A 398 30.80 -17.54 5.48
CA GLN A 398 30.06 -17.68 4.22
C GLN A 398 29.01 -16.57 4.00
N ILE A 399 29.40 -15.33 4.28
CA ILE A 399 28.57 -14.13 4.11
C ILE A 399 29.23 -13.16 3.13
N ALA A 400 28.43 -12.40 2.40
CA ALA A 400 28.90 -11.38 1.48
C ALA A 400 27.97 -10.15 1.49
N VAL A 401 28.52 -9.00 1.11
CA VAL A 401 27.80 -7.72 1.02
C VAL A 401 27.70 -7.33 -0.47
N PRO A 402 26.51 -7.04 -1.00
CA PRO A 402 26.35 -6.72 -2.42
C PRO A 402 26.92 -5.33 -2.71
N THR A 403 27.84 -5.21 -3.67
CA THR A 403 28.37 -3.91 -4.16
C THR A 403 27.73 -3.46 -5.47
N GLN A 404 26.95 -4.34 -6.09
CA GLN A 404 26.20 -4.12 -7.32
C GLN A 404 24.87 -4.85 -7.22
N ILE A 405 23.93 -4.52 -8.12
CA ILE A 405 22.65 -5.24 -8.21
C ILE A 405 22.93 -6.73 -8.41
N THR A 406 22.41 -7.55 -7.51
CA THR A 406 22.64 -8.99 -7.48
C THR A 406 21.32 -9.72 -7.67
N SER A 407 21.20 -10.51 -8.73
CA SER A 407 19.97 -11.27 -9.01
C SER A 407 19.82 -12.48 -8.09
N LEU A 408 18.60 -12.72 -7.62
CA LEU A 408 18.20 -13.90 -6.87
C LEU A 408 17.53 -14.89 -7.83
N SER A 409 18.35 -15.72 -8.48
CA SER A 409 17.87 -16.74 -9.42
C SER A 409 16.84 -17.66 -8.74
N SER A 410 15.80 -18.02 -9.49
CA SER A 410 14.91 -19.12 -9.11
C SER A 410 15.55 -20.42 -9.55
N ASP A 411 15.66 -21.38 -8.64
CA ASP A 411 16.00 -22.75 -9.00
C ASP A 411 14.75 -23.54 -9.48
N GLY A 412 13.57 -22.90 -9.49
CA GLY A 412 12.29 -23.47 -9.93
C GLY A 412 11.75 -24.57 -9.01
N GLN A 413 12.47 -24.94 -7.96
CA GLN A 413 12.13 -26.03 -7.04
C GLN A 413 11.86 -25.53 -5.63
N HIS A 414 12.42 -24.37 -5.28
CA HIS A 414 12.47 -23.88 -3.92
C HIS A 414 12.03 -22.43 -3.82
N LYS A 415 11.17 -22.20 -2.83
CA LYS A 415 10.76 -20.87 -2.42
C LYS A 415 11.96 -20.04 -1.95
N LEU A 416 12.04 -18.81 -2.43
CA LEU A 416 12.98 -17.79 -1.95
C LEU A 416 12.61 -17.34 -0.54
N TRP A 417 13.59 -17.33 0.37
CA TRP A 417 13.45 -16.82 1.73
C TRP A 417 14.43 -15.68 2.02
N VAL A 418 13.92 -14.67 2.73
CA VAL A 418 14.65 -13.47 3.12
C VAL A 418 14.45 -13.19 4.61
N GLY A 419 15.52 -12.91 5.34
CA GLY A 419 15.46 -12.53 6.76
C GLY A 419 15.46 -11.01 6.96
N VAL A 420 14.90 -10.55 8.07
CA VAL A 420 14.95 -9.15 8.50
C VAL A 420 15.29 -9.08 9.99
N ASN A 421 16.35 -8.35 10.34
CA ASN A 421 16.74 -8.08 11.72
C ASN A 421 16.37 -6.65 12.13
N SER A 422 15.93 -6.49 13.38
CA SER A 422 15.98 -5.19 14.05
C SER A 422 16.24 -5.34 15.54
N PHE A 423 17.29 -4.70 16.02
CA PHE A 423 17.77 -4.84 17.40
C PHE A 423 17.71 -3.47 18.09
N GLY A 424 16.99 -3.41 19.21
CA GLY A 424 16.83 -2.21 20.02
C GLY A 424 18.02 -2.03 20.96
N ALA A 425 18.46 -0.78 21.16
CA ALA A 425 19.56 -0.47 22.07
C ALA A 425 19.30 -0.85 23.55
N GLY A 426 18.05 -1.17 23.92
CA GLY A 426 17.68 -1.74 25.22
C GLY A 426 17.65 -3.27 25.25
N GLY A 427 18.25 -3.94 24.27
CA GLY A 427 18.41 -5.40 24.19
C GLY A 427 17.23 -6.17 23.60
N THR A 428 16.13 -5.51 23.22
CA THR A 428 15.00 -6.20 22.56
C THR A 428 15.36 -6.49 21.11
N ASN A 429 15.37 -7.77 20.73
CA ASN A 429 15.71 -8.19 19.38
C ASN A 429 14.49 -8.74 18.67
N ALA A 430 14.35 -8.43 17.37
CA ALA A 430 13.31 -8.98 16.52
C ALA A 430 13.91 -9.55 15.23
N HIS A 431 13.40 -10.71 14.79
CA HIS A 431 13.69 -11.31 13.49
C HIS A 431 12.39 -11.69 12.78
N ALA A 432 12.32 -11.45 11.47
CA ALA A 432 11.23 -11.92 10.62
C ALA A 432 11.78 -12.69 9.41
N ILE A 433 11.03 -13.71 8.98
CA ILE A 433 11.32 -14.52 7.79
C ILE A 433 10.22 -14.23 6.76
N LEU A 434 10.65 -13.73 5.61
CA LEU A 434 9.84 -13.53 4.42
C LEU A 434 10.00 -14.70 3.46
N GLU A 435 8.92 -14.98 2.73
CA GLU A 435 8.86 -15.94 1.64
C GLU A 435 8.29 -15.26 0.40
N GLU A 436 8.74 -15.69 -0.79
CA GLU A 436 8.15 -15.25 -2.05
C GLU A 436 6.64 -15.46 -2.11
N ALA A 437 5.97 -14.51 -2.78
CA ALA A 437 4.56 -14.64 -3.09
C ALA A 437 4.30 -15.88 -3.98
N PRO A 438 3.11 -16.50 -3.92
CA PRO A 438 2.73 -17.51 -4.90
C PRO A 438 2.82 -16.95 -6.31
N ASP A 439 3.16 -17.81 -7.29
CA ASP A 439 3.18 -17.41 -8.69
C ASP A 439 1.87 -16.75 -9.08
N ASP A 440 1.96 -15.56 -9.66
CA ASP A 440 0.80 -14.89 -10.21
C ASP A 440 0.36 -15.66 -11.46
N THR A 441 -0.59 -16.59 -11.28
CA THR A 441 -1.23 -17.31 -12.40
C THR A 441 -2.13 -16.40 -13.26
N GLY A 442 -2.06 -15.07 -13.06
CA GLY A 442 -2.89 -14.05 -13.67
C GLY A 442 -2.70 -13.88 -15.18
N GLY A 443 -3.63 -14.49 -15.93
CA GLY A 443 -4.31 -13.94 -17.10
C GLY A 443 -3.46 -13.50 -18.28
N SER A 444 -3.52 -14.26 -19.39
CA SER A 444 -3.09 -13.77 -20.70
C SER A 444 -3.71 -12.39 -20.94
N SER A 445 -2.88 -11.38 -21.19
CA SER A 445 -3.35 -10.07 -21.63
C SER A 445 -4.28 -10.26 -22.82
N SER A 446 -5.58 -10.09 -22.62
CA SER A 446 -6.53 -10.10 -23.73
C SER A 446 -6.09 -9.04 -24.72
N PRO A 447 -6.16 -9.31 -26.04
CA PRO A 447 -5.76 -8.33 -27.04
C PRO A 447 -6.46 -6.99 -26.80
N ALA A 448 -5.75 -5.89 -27.01
CA ALA A 448 -6.27 -4.55 -26.83
C ALA A 448 -7.57 -4.39 -27.63
N SER A 449 -8.72 -4.41 -26.95
CA SER A 449 -9.98 -4.01 -27.58
C SER A 449 -10.00 -2.48 -27.66
N HIS A 450 -10.32 -1.94 -28.83
CA HIS A 450 -10.54 -0.51 -29.06
C HIS A 450 -11.91 -0.06 -28.51
N GLU A 451 -12.54 -0.85 -27.65
CA GLU A 451 -13.85 -0.53 -27.10
C GLU A 451 -13.74 0.62 -26.09
N PRO A 452 -14.68 1.56 -26.09
CA PRO A 452 -14.69 2.66 -25.14
C PRO A 452 -14.80 2.11 -23.71
N ARG A 453 -13.91 2.57 -22.84
CA ARG A 453 -13.90 2.21 -21.41
C ARG A 453 -14.17 3.43 -20.56
N VAL A 454 -14.74 3.20 -19.39
CA VAL A 454 -15.05 4.24 -18.41
C VAL A 454 -13.98 4.26 -17.33
N TYR A 455 -13.38 5.43 -17.12
CA TYR A 455 -12.40 5.72 -16.08
C TYR A 455 -13.00 6.74 -15.12
N VAL A 456 -13.10 6.36 -13.84
CA VAL A 456 -13.61 7.25 -12.80
C VAL A 456 -12.44 7.80 -12.02
N ILE A 457 -12.32 9.12 -11.98
CA ILE A 457 -11.35 9.83 -11.15
C ILE A 457 -12.13 10.60 -10.10
N SER A 458 -11.65 10.55 -8.87
CA SER A 458 -12.23 11.35 -7.81
C SER A 458 -11.18 11.91 -6.88
N ALA A 459 -11.48 13.07 -6.32
CA ALA A 459 -10.67 13.72 -5.30
C ALA A 459 -11.58 14.50 -4.34
N ARG A 460 -11.02 15.02 -3.24
CA ARG A 460 -11.79 15.85 -2.32
C ARG A 460 -11.90 17.31 -2.76
N THR A 461 -10.97 17.77 -3.58
CA THR A 461 -10.90 19.12 -4.11
C THR A 461 -10.61 19.09 -5.61
N LEU A 462 -10.94 20.18 -6.31
CA LEU A 462 -10.63 20.31 -7.74
C LEU A 462 -9.13 20.32 -8.01
N SER A 463 -8.35 21.01 -7.18
CA SER A 463 -6.88 21.04 -7.32
C SER A 463 -6.24 19.67 -7.16
N ALA A 464 -6.74 18.84 -6.23
CA ALA A 464 -6.29 17.47 -6.08
C ALA A 464 -6.68 16.61 -7.29
N MET A 465 -7.87 16.82 -7.87
CA MET A 465 -8.28 16.12 -9.09
C MET A 465 -7.38 16.47 -10.28
N GLU A 466 -7.07 17.75 -10.45
CA GLU A 466 -6.16 18.22 -11.50
C GLU A 466 -4.77 17.57 -11.33
N GLN A 467 -4.28 17.44 -10.09
CA GLN A 467 -3.03 16.76 -9.80
C GLN A 467 -3.08 15.27 -10.15
N VAL A 468 -4.09 14.55 -9.68
CA VAL A 468 -4.28 13.12 -10.00
C VAL A 468 -4.36 12.91 -11.51
N ALA A 469 -5.05 13.78 -12.24
CA ALA A 469 -5.15 13.70 -13.69
C ALA A 469 -3.77 13.85 -14.37
N ARG A 470 -2.93 14.81 -13.93
CA ARG A 470 -1.54 14.97 -14.46
C ARG A 470 -0.68 13.75 -14.17
N GLU A 471 -0.73 13.27 -12.94
CA GLU A 471 0.10 12.14 -12.49
C GLU A 471 -0.29 10.85 -13.22
N LEU A 472 -1.59 10.59 -13.37
CA LEU A 472 -2.10 9.45 -14.12
C LEU A 472 -1.72 9.55 -15.61
N ALA A 473 -1.88 10.72 -16.25
CA ALA A 473 -1.49 10.88 -17.65
C ALA A 473 0.01 10.66 -17.86
N SER A 474 0.84 11.13 -16.92
CA SER A 474 2.29 10.94 -16.95
C SER A 474 2.66 9.46 -16.74
N TYR A 475 2.01 8.78 -15.80
CA TYR A 475 2.19 7.35 -15.55
C TYR A 475 1.87 6.51 -16.80
N LEU A 476 0.71 6.75 -17.42
CA LEU A 476 0.23 6.00 -18.58
C LEU A 476 1.12 6.17 -19.83
N ARG A 477 1.79 7.32 -19.97
CA ARG A 477 2.74 7.56 -21.06
C ARG A 477 4.06 6.81 -20.88
N LEU A 478 4.46 6.56 -19.63
CA LEU A 478 5.73 5.92 -19.31
C LEU A 478 5.62 4.41 -19.16
N GLN A 479 4.45 3.90 -18.77
CA GLN A 479 4.24 2.50 -18.44
C GLN A 479 3.42 1.78 -19.53
N LYS A 480 3.81 0.53 -19.83
CA LYS A 480 3.04 -0.35 -20.71
C LYS A 480 1.99 -1.10 -19.88
N THR A 481 0.89 -0.43 -19.55
CA THR A 481 -0.20 -1.01 -18.76
C THR A 481 -1.43 -1.25 -19.64
N ALA A 482 -2.11 -2.38 -19.45
CA ALA A 482 -3.37 -2.64 -20.15
C ALA A 482 -4.46 -1.68 -19.64
N LEU A 483 -5.14 -1.01 -20.57
CA LEU A 483 -6.17 -0.02 -20.24
C LEU A 483 -7.39 -0.64 -19.53
N SER A 484 -7.66 -1.93 -19.74
CA SER A 484 -8.64 -2.70 -18.98
C SER A 484 -8.32 -2.69 -17.48
N ASP A 485 -7.06 -2.86 -17.13
CA ASP A 485 -6.61 -2.99 -15.74
C ASP A 485 -6.61 -1.63 -15.06
N VAL A 486 -6.28 -0.57 -15.82
CA VAL A 486 -6.41 0.82 -15.36
C VAL A 486 -7.89 1.14 -15.06
N ALA A 487 -8.79 0.82 -15.99
CA ALA A 487 -10.22 1.02 -15.79
C ALA A 487 -10.73 0.22 -14.57
N TYR A 488 -10.39 -1.06 -14.48
CA TYR A 488 -10.76 -1.89 -13.33
C TYR A 488 -10.25 -1.30 -12.01
N THR A 489 -8.98 -0.90 -11.95
CA THR A 489 -8.35 -0.38 -10.73
C THR A 489 -8.99 0.92 -10.29
N LEU A 490 -9.22 1.86 -11.21
CA LEU A 490 -9.84 3.15 -10.88
C LEU A 490 -11.29 3.01 -10.41
N ASN A 491 -12.05 2.09 -11.00
CA ASN A 491 -13.47 1.90 -10.66
C ASN A 491 -13.68 1.02 -9.42
N MET A 492 -12.87 -0.02 -9.23
CA MET A 492 -13.11 -1.06 -8.23
C MET A 492 -12.14 -1.04 -7.06
N ARG A 493 -10.96 -0.42 -7.22
CA ARG A 493 -9.84 -0.50 -6.26
C ARG A 493 -9.41 0.86 -5.72
N ARG A 494 -10.31 1.85 -5.82
CA ARG A 494 -10.10 3.22 -5.30
C ARG A 494 -11.35 3.71 -4.59
N SER A 495 -11.14 4.46 -3.52
CA SER A 495 -12.24 5.16 -2.86
C SER A 495 -12.78 6.28 -3.72
N THR A 496 -14.11 6.40 -3.77
CA THR A 496 -14.76 7.53 -4.43
C THR A 496 -14.91 8.71 -3.47
N HIS A 497 -14.46 9.89 -3.89
CA HIS A 497 -14.55 11.14 -3.15
C HIS A 497 -15.65 12.08 -3.71
N ASN A 498 -15.69 13.32 -3.23
CA ASN A 498 -16.79 14.24 -3.51
C ASN A 498 -16.71 14.88 -4.89
N GLU A 499 -15.52 15.22 -5.37
CA GLU A 499 -15.31 15.73 -6.72
C GLU A 499 -15.05 14.51 -7.62
N ILE A 500 -15.91 14.30 -8.63
CA ILE A 500 -15.87 13.11 -9.49
C ILE A 500 -15.84 13.55 -10.96
N SER A 501 -14.95 12.94 -11.73
CA SER A 501 -14.93 13.02 -13.19
C SER A 501 -15.04 11.62 -13.79
N VAL A 502 -15.91 11.47 -14.78
CA VAL A 502 -16.10 10.22 -15.53
C VAL A 502 -15.60 10.43 -16.95
N ILE A 503 -14.58 9.68 -17.33
CA ILE A 503 -13.93 9.76 -18.64
C ILE A 503 -14.29 8.51 -19.43
N ALA A 504 -15.00 8.66 -20.55
CA ALA A 504 -15.10 7.62 -21.56
C ALA A 504 -14.01 7.85 -22.60
N ALA A 505 -13.14 6.87 -22.83
CA ALA A 505 -12.04 7.00 -23.78
C ALA A 505 -11.80 5.73 -24.60
N GLU A 506 -11.47 5.93 -25.87
CA GLU A 506 -11.10 4.88 -26.83
C GLU A 506 -9.58 4.85 -26.99
N GLY A 507 -8.92 3.97 -26.23
CA GLY A 507 -7.47 3.82 -26.28
C GLY A 507 -6.68 4.86 -25.48
N LEU A 508 -5.35 4.75 -25.56
CA LEU A 508 -4.42 5.44 -24.67
C LEU A 508 -4.33 6.94 -24.97
N GLU A 509 -4.26 7.31 -26.25
CA GLU A 509 -4.09 8.71 -26.66
C GLU A 509 -5.32 9.56 -26.31
N ASP A 510 -6.53 9.04 -26.54
CA ASP A 510 -7.78 9.70 -26.17
C ASP A 510 -7.89 9.88 -24.65
N LEU A 511 -7.55 8.82 -23.88
CA LEU A 511 -7.52 8.90 -22.41
C LEU A 511 -6.54 9.97 -21.94
N CYS A 512 -5.30 9.95 -22.41
CA CYS A 512 -4.29 10.94 -22.03
C CYS A 512 -4.71 12.37 -22.41
N SER A 513 -5.31 12.57 -23.58
CA SER A 513 -5.81 13.88 -24.01
C SER A 513 -6.89 14.41 -23.05
N ARG A 514 -7.82 13.56 -22.65
CA ARG A 514 -8.90 13.93 -21.70
C ARG A 514 -8.37 14.19 -20.29
N LEU A 515 -7.37 13.44 -19.85
CA LEU A 515 -6.68 13.69 -18.58
C LEU A 515 -5.94 15.04 -18.60
N ASP A 516 -5.28 15.39 -19.70
CA ASP A 516 -4.62 16.69 -19.85
C ASP A 516 -5.65 17.85 -19.81
N GLN A 517 -6.80 17.68 -20.46
CA GLN A 517 -7.91 18.65 -20.39
C GLN A 517 -8.42 18.81 -18.94
N LEU A 518 -8.61 17.70 -18.23
CA LEU A 518 -9.00 17.73 -16.82
C LEU A 518 -7.95 18.43 -15.96
N SER A 519 -6.67 18.18 -16.23
CA SER A 519 -5.55 18.73 -15.47
C SER A 519 -5.31 20.23 -15.64
N SER A 520 -5.76 20.79 -16.77
CA SER A 520 -5.56 22.20 -17.12
C SER A 520 -6.75 23.08 -16.71
N GLY A 521 -7.74 22.52 -16.02
CA GLY A 521 -8.97 23.21 -15.65
C GLY A 521 -9.86 23.55 -16.85
N GLN A 522 -9.54 23.07 -18.06
CA GLN A 522 -10.31 23.26 -19.29
C GLN A 522 -11.50 22.29 -19.37
N VAL A 523 -12.20 22.11 -18.26
CA VAL A 523 -13.31 21.17 -18.15
C VAL A 523 -14.55 21.81 -18.79
N SER A 524 -14.87 21.44 -20.03
CA SER A 524 -16.17 21.77 -20.58
C SER A 524 -17.22 20.83 -19.97
N LYS A 525 -18.34 21.38 -19.47
CA LYS A 525 -19.47 20.60 -18.91
C LYS A 525 -20.05 19.56 -19.88
N GLN A 526 -19.71 19.64 -21.17
CA GLN A 526 -20.19 18.76 -22.24
C GLN A 526 -19.22 17.63 -22.58
N ALA A 527 -17.91 17.80 -22.39
CA ALA A 527 -16.90 16.79 -22.75
C ALA A 527 -16.44 15.92 -21.57
N LEU A 528 -16.50 16.46 -20.35
CA LEU A 528 -16.08 15.78 -19.12
C LEU A 528 -17.11 16.10 -18.01
N PRO A 529 -18.01 15.18 -17.67
CA PRO A 529 -18.94 15.39 -16.57
C PRO A 529 -18.15 15.51 -15.26
N LEU A 530 -18.09 16.71 -14.71
CA LEU A 530 -17.60 16.99 -13.38
C LEU A 530 -18.80 17.17 -12.45
N GLN A 531 -18.90 16.30 -11.44
CA GLN A 531 -19.99 16.33 -10.48
C GLN A 531 -19.43 16.40 -9.07
N ARG A 532 -20.05 17.24 -8.24
CA ARG A 532 -19.82 17.26 -6.81
C ARG A 532 -20.92 16.48 -6.12
N ARG A 533 -20.58 15.38 -5.45
CA ARG A 533 -21.55 14.58 -4.70
C ARG A 533 -22.04 15.38 -3.50
N THR A 534 -23.31 15.75 -3.50
CA THR A 534 -24.02 16.28 -2.33
C THR A 534 -24.60 15.09 -1.57
N GLY A 535 -24.62 15.11 -0.23
CA GLY A 535 -24.92 13.93 0.60
C GLY A 535 -26.32 13.32 0.49
N SER A 536 -27.16 13.73 -0.48
CA SER A 536 -28.45 13.10 -0.75
C SER A 536 -28.32 12.02 -1.84
N SER A 537 -28.92 10.85 -1.62
CA SER A 537 -29.08 9.87 -2.68
C SER A 537 -30.03 10.43 -3.74
N THR A 538 -29.56 10.61 -4.97
CA THR A 538 -30.43 10.99 -6.08
C THR A 538 -31.41 9.86 -6.33
N LYS A 539 -32.72 10.17 -6.28
CA LYS A 539 -33.74 9.19 -6.65
C LYS A 539 -33.65 8.91 -8.15
N THR A 540 -33.68 7.64 -8.52
CA THR A 540 -33.54 7.19 -9.91
C THR A 540 -34.88 6.69 -10.43
N ALA A 541 -35.27 7.10 -11.63
CA ALA A 541 -36.45 6.57 -12.29
C ALA A 541 -36.07 5.85 -13.59
N PHE A 542 -36.60 4.65 -13.82
CA PHE A 542 -36.48 3.98 -15.12
C PHE A 542 -37.71 4.33 -15.97
N LEU A 543 -37.46 4.92 -17.14
CA LEU A 543 -38.50 5.35 -18.07
C LEU A 543 -38.50 4.43 -19.31
N PHE A 544 -39.62 3.78 -19.55
CA PHE A 544 -39.82 2.85 -20.66
C PHE A 544 -40.61 3.55 -21.76
N SER A 545 -39.96 3.76 -22.91
CA SER A 545 -40.55 4.46 -24.05
C SER A 545 -41.68 3.68 -24.72
N GLY A 546 -42.57 4.39 -25.40
CA GLY A 546 -43.51 3.76 -26.34
C GLY A 546 -42.86 3.41 -27.68
N GLN A 547 -43.70 3.12 -28.69
CA GLN A 547 -43.27 2.95 -30.07
C GLN A 547 -42.80 4.29 -30.68
N GLY A 548 -41.73 4.26 -31.48
CA GLY A 548 -41.17 5.43 -32.17
C GLY A 548 -39.65 5.60 -32.04
N GLY A 549 -39.01 4.89 -31.11
CA GLY A 549 -37.55 4.92 -30.90
C GLY A 549 -36.77 3.76 -31.52
N GLN A 550 -37.44 2.86 -32.24
CA GLN A 550 -36.82 1.67 -32.83
C GLN A 550 -35.87 2.02 -33.98
N TRP A 551 -34.85 1.18 -34.18
CA TRP A 551 -33.95 1.24 -35.33
C TRP A 551 -33.42 -0.17 -35.65
N LEU A 552 -32.97 -0.37 -36.89
CA LEU A 552 -32.53 -1.68 -37.37
C LEU A 552 -31.25 -2.12 -36.66
N GLY A 553 -31.22 -3.34 -36.10
CA GLY A 553 -30.08 -3.85 -35.37
C GLY A 553 -29.97 -3.35 -33.91
N MET A 554 -31.04 -2.73 -33.38
CA MET A 554 -31.04 -2.25 -32.00
C MET A 554 -30.67 -3.35 -31.00
N GLY A 555 -29.71 -3.05 -30.11
CA GLY A 555 -29.24 -3.94 -29.06
C GLY A 555 -28.35 -5.11 -29.51
N MET A 556 -28.11 -5.32 -30.82
CA MET A 556 -27.36 -6.49 -31.28
C MET A 556 -25.89 -6.49 -30.82
N ALA A 557 -25.23 -5.33 -30.76
CA ALA A 557 -23.88 -5.23 -30.19
C ALA A 557 -23.84 -5.68 -28.71
N LEU A 558 -24.89 -5.38 -27.93
CA LEU A 558 -24.99 -5.80 -26.52
C LEU A 558 -25.24 -7.30 -26.39
N VAL A 559 -25.85 -7.96 -27.38
CA VAL A 559 -25.98 -9.42 -27.37
C VAL A 559 -24.61 -10.11 -27.38
N ASP A 560 -23.63 -9.52 -28.05
CA ASP A 560 -22.29 -10.08 -28.12
C ASP A 560 -21.46 -9.75 -26.86
N GLN A 561 -21.61 -8.51 -26.35
CA GLN A 561 -20.78 -7.96 -25.27
C GLN A 561 -21.30 -8.22 -23.86
N GLU A 562 -22.62 -8.31 -23.65
CA GLU A 562 -23.24 -8.23 -22.33
C GLU A 562 -24.04 -9.49 -21.98
N VAL A 563 -23.55 -10.25 -20.99
CA VAL A 563 -24.15 -11.53 -20.58
C VAL A 563 -25.60 -11.36 -20.10
N ALA A 564 -25.84 -10.41 -19.18
CA ALA A 564 -27.19 -10.19 -18.62
C ALA A 564 -28.19 -9.74 -19.69
N PHE A 565 -27.75 -8.92 -20.65
CA PHE A 565 -28.56 -8.50 -21.78
C PHE A 565 -28.89 -9.68 -22.69
N ARG A 566 -27.87 -10.46 -23.07
CA ARG A 566 -28.00 -11.64 -23.94
C ARG A 566 -28.93 -12.69 -23.35
N GLU A 567 -28.76 -13.03 -22.08
CA GLU A 567 -29.62 -14.00 -21.38
C GLU A 567 -31.06 -13.51 -21.29
N SER A 568 -31.26 -12.23 -20.93
CA SER A 568 -32.60 -11.64 -20.85
C SER A 568 -33.30 -11.61 -22.20
N LEU A 569 -32.59 -11.27 -23.28
CA LEU A 569 -33.16 -11.27 -24.62
C LEU A 569 -33.47 -12.68 -25.10
N ALA A 570 -32.59 -13.65 -24.83
CA ALA A 570 -32.82 -15.05 -25.20
C ALA A 570 -34.05 -15.63 -24.49
N ALA A 571 -34.23 -15.35 -23.20
CA ALA A 571 -35.40 -15.79 -22.44
C ALA A 571 -36.70 -15.19 -22.97
N PHE A 572 -36.70 -13.91 -23.34
CA PHE A 572 -37.86 -13.28 -23.99
C PHE A 572 -38.17 -13.95 -25.33
N ASP A 573 -37.15 -14.13 -26.17
CA ASP A 573 -37.30 -14.67 -27.52
C ASP A 573 -37.82 -16.11 -27.52
N GLU A 574 -37.36 -16.95 -26.59
CA GLU A 574 -37.84 -18.33 -26.42
C GLU A 574 -39.35 -18.39 -26.13
N ILE A 575 -39.83 -17.57 -25.20
CA ILE A 575 -41.26 -17.49 -24.85
C ILE A 575 -42.05 -16.92 -26.03
N PHE A 576 -41.52 -15.90 -26.69
CA PHE A 576 -42.20 -15.29 -27.83
C PHE A 576 -42.30 -16.24 -29.02
N ILE A 577 -41.27 -17.06 -29.29
CA ILE A 577 -41.33 -18.10 -30.34
C ILE A 577 -42.48 -19.08 -30.06
N ALA A 578 -42.67 -19.50 -28.81
CA ALA A 578 -43.73 -20.43 -28.44
C ALA A 578 -45.15 -19.85 -28.64
N LEU A 579 -45.31 -18.54 -28.54
CA LEU A 579 -46.61 -17.85 -28.63
C LEU A 579 -46.87 -17.23 -30.00
N GLY A 580 -45.89 -16.52 -30.56
CA GLY A 580 -45.97 -15.75 -31.81
C GLY A 580 -45.45 -16.49 -33.04
N GLY A 581 -44.73 -17.62 -32.87
CA GLY A 581 -44.32 -18.50 -33.98
C GLY A 581 -43.08 -18.04 -34.77
N PHE A 582 -42.40 -16.98 -34.35
CA PHE A 582 -41.14 -16.50 -34.94
C PHE A 582 -40.23 -15.86 -33.90
N SER A 583 -38.95 -15.69 -34.24
CA SER A 583 -37.93 -15.11 -33.36
C SER A 583 -37.81 -13.59 -33.59
N ILE A 584 -38.07 -12.81 -32.55
CA ILE A 584 -37.88 -11.36 -32.52
C ILE A 584 -36.40 -11.01 -32.56
N ARG A 585 -35.53 -11.79 -31.91
CA ARG A 585 -34.08 -11.64 -32.07
C ARG A 585 -33.66 -11.78 -33.53
N THR A 586 -34.20 -12.77 -34.24
CA THR A 586 -33.93 -12.97 -35.65
C THR A 586 -34.41 -11.78 -36.47
N GLU A 587 -35.66 -11.33 -36.28
CA GLU A 587 -36.20 -10.14 -36.95
C GLU A 587 -35.36 -8.88 -36.70
N MET A 588 -34.84 -8.67 -35.49
CA MET A 588 -33.93 -7.56 -35.18
C MET A 588 -32.53 -7.73 -35.81
N SER A 589 -32.07 -8.97 -36.02
CA SER A 589 -30.74 -9.30 -36.56
C SER A 589 -30.67 -9.42 -38.08
N LEU A 590 -31.82 -9.51 -38.77
CA LEU A 590 -31.90 -9.66 -40.23
C LEU A 590 -31.36 -8.40 -40.93
N CYS A 591 -30.05 -8.39 -41.15
CA CYS A 591 -29.33 -7.48 -42.05
C CYS A 591 -29.84 -7.69 -43.49
N GLY A 592 -30.97 -7.04 -43.82
CA GLY A 592 -31.56 -7.03 -45.17
C GLY A 592 -32.24 -5.72 -45.55
N GLY A 593 -32.25 -4.71 -44.67
CA GLY A 593 -32.62 -3.34 -45.02
C GLY A 593 -34.12 -3.03 -45.15
N ASP A 594 -35.03 -3.94 -44.80
CA ASP A 594 -36.47 -3.68 -44.86
C ASP A 594 -37.00 -3.02 -43.58
N LEU A 595 -36.84 -1.69 -43.51
CA LEU A 595 -37.40 -0.85 -42.45
C LEU A 595 -38.94 -0.91 -42.40
N GLU A 596 -39.63 -1.22 -43.51
CA GLU A 596 -41.09 -1.31 -43.51
C GLU A 596 -41.56 -2.54 -42.75
N ARG A 597 -40.87 -3.68 -42.91
CA ARG A 597 -41.11 -4.88 -42.11
C ARG A 597 -40.90 -4.63 -40.62
N MET A 598 -39.78 -3.99 -40.25
CA MET A 598 -39.51 -3.70 -38.83
C MET A 598 -40.53 -2.73 -38.23
N ASN A 599 -41.14 -1.85 -39.01
CA ASN A 599 -42.17 -0.94 -38.52
C ASN A 599 -43.57 -1.58 -38.35
N GLN A 600 -43.75 -2.85 -38.74
CA GLN A 600 -44.99 -3.56 -38.47
C GLN A 600 -45.19 -3.71 -36.96
N THR A 601 -46.38 -3.32 -36.48
CA THR A 601 -46.73 -3.32 -35.05
C THR A 601 -46.45 -4.68 -34.38
N THR A 602 -46.73 -5.77 -35.10
CA THR A 602 -46.53 -7.17 -34.67
C THR A 602 -45.07 -7.56 -34.45
N ILE A 603 -44.12 -6.78 -34.98
CA ILE A 603 -42.67 -7.01 -34.82
C ILE A 603 -42.09 -5.94 -33.88
N VAL A 604 -42.45 -4.67 -34.08
CA VAL A 604 -41.85 -3.55 -33.34
C VAL A 604 -42.21 -3.52 -31.86
N GLN A 605 -43.45 -3.84 -31.49
CA GLN A 605 -43.87 -3.79 -30.09
C GLN A 605 -43.17 -4.86 -29.23
N PRO A 606 -43.13 -6.14 -29.65
CA PRO A 606 -42.31 -7.14 -28.96
C PRO A 606 -40.82 -6.83 -28.97
N ALA A 607 -40.27 -6.30 -30.07
CA ALA A 607 -38.86 -5.94 -30.14
C ALA A 607 -38.51 -4.82 -29.14
N ILE A 608 -39.33 -3.77 -29.05
CA ILE A 608 -39.12 -2.68 -28.08
C ILE A 608 -39.16 -3.22 -26.65
N ALA A 609 -40.16 -4.04 -26.32
CA ALA A 609 -40.27 -4.60 -24.97
C ALA A 609 -39.09 -5.53 -24.63
N ALA A 610 -38.68 -6.40 -25.56
CA ALA A 610 -37.54 -7.29 -25.38
C ALA A 610 -36.25 -6.51 -25.07
N ILE A 611 -35.97 -5.48 -25.86
CA ILE A 611 -34.80 -4.60 -25.66
C ILE A 611 -34.90 -3.84 -24.34
N GLN A 612 -36.05 -3.26 -24.03
CA GLN A 612 -36.23 -2.50 -22.79
C GLN A 612 -36.08 -3.38 -21.53
N ILE A 613 -36.64 -4.59 -21.55
CA ILE A 613 -36.47 -5.56 -20.46
C ILE A 613 -34.99 -5.95 -20.34
N ALA A 614 -34.33 -6.26 -21.46
CA ALA A 614 -32.91 -6.63 -21.46
C ALA A 614 -32.00 -5.48 -20.97
N LEU A 615 -32.24 -4.24 -21.39
CA LEU A 615 -31.54 -3.06 -20.89
C LEU A 615 -31.77 -2.85 -19.39
N ALA A 616 -33.02 -2.95 -18.94
CA ALA A 616 -33.34 -2.80 -17.53
C ALA A 616 -32.66 -3.90 -16.68
N ARG A 617 -32.67 -5.15 -17.12
CA ARG A 617 -31.97 -6.27 -16.46
C ARG A 617 -30.46 -6.06 -16.43
N MET A 618 -29.87 -5.55 -17.51
CA MET A 618 -28.46 -5.18 -17.57
C MET A 618 -28.14 -4.09 -16.53
N LEU A 619 -28.90 -2.99 -16.48
CA LEU A 619 -28.70 -1.92 -15.48
C LEU A 619 -28.87 -2.42 -14.04
N LEU A 620 -29.87 -3.28 -13.80
CA LEU A 620 -30.06 -3.93 -12.50
C LEU A 620 -28.87 -4.83 -12.14
N SER A 621 -28.27 -5.53 -13.10
CA SER A 621 -27.08 -6.36 -12.89
C SER A 621 -25.84 -5.53 -12.49
N TYR A 622 -25.79 -4.27 -12.91
CA TYR A 622 -24.79 -3.29 -12.46
C TYR A 622 -25.10 -2.67 -11.09
N GLY A 623 -26.18 -3.10 -10.44
CA GLY A 623 -26.56 -2.66 -9.10
C GLY A 623 -27.40 -1.37 -9.07
N LEU A 624 -27.77 -0.80 -10.23
CA LEU A 624 -28.73 0.32 -10.25
C LEU A 624 -30.09 -0.19 -9.77
N LYS A 625 -30.75 0.58 -8.90
CA LYS A 625 -32.10 0.27 -8.41
C LYS A 625 -33.00 1.47 -8.67
N PRO A 626 -34.08 1.32 -9.46
CA PRO A 626 -35.03 2.41 -9.65
C PRO A 626 -35.87 2.62 -8.39
N ASP A 627 -36.01 3.87 -7.95
CA ASP A 627 -36.99 4.31 -6.95
C ASP A 627 -38.39 4.46 -7.55
N ALA A 628 -38.46 4.66 -8.87
CA ALA A 628 -39.70 4.75 -9.62
C ALA A 628 -39.55 4.11 -11.00
N ILE A 629 -40.63 3.53 -11.51
CA ILE A 629 -40.71 2.95 -12.85
C ILE A 629 -41.92 3.57 -13.54
N VAL A 630 -41.72 4.05 -14.76
CA VAL A 630 -42.80 4.65 -15.57
C VAL A 630 -42.69 4.13 -16.99
N GLY A 631 -43.80 3.65 -17.55
CA GLY A 631 -43.89 3.27 -18.96
C GLY A 631 -44.83 4.19 -19.73
N HIS A 632 -44.60 4.32 -21.03
CA HIS A 632 -45.52 5.01 -21.93
C HIS A 632 -46.11 4.01 -22.93
N SER A 633 -47.42 3.76 -22.87
CA SER A 633 -48.13 2.83 -23.75
C SER A 633 -47.49 1.43 -23.71
N ILE A 634 -46.97 0.89 -24.82
CA ILE A 634 -46.31 -0.43 -24.84
C ILE A 634 -45.16 -0.56 -23.84
N GLY A 635 -44.48 0.55 -23.51
CA GLY A 635 -43.44 0.58 -22.47
C GLY A 635 -43.96 0.23 -21.07
N GLU A 636 -45.27 0.35 -20.80
CA GLU A 636 -45.87 -0.08 -19.53
C GLU A 636 -45.76 -1.58 -19.31
N VAL A 637 -45.69 -2.40 -20.37
CA VAL A 637 -45.56 -3.85 -20.22
C VAL A 637 -44.16 -4.22 -19.71
N ALA A 638 -43.12 -3.64 -20.31
CA ALA A 638 -41.74 -3.81 -19.84
C ALA A 638 -41.57 -3.23 -18.42
N ALA A 639 -42.14 -2.06 -18.15
CA ALA A 639 -42.17 -1.45 -16.83
C ALA A 639 -42.84 -2.36 -15.77
N ALA A 640 -44.01 -2.93 -16.08
CA ALA A 640 -44.74 -3.82 -15.18
C ALA A 640 -43.96 -5.11 -14.91
N HIS A 641 -43.25 -5.65 -15.92
CA HIS A 641 -42.35 -6.78 -15.71
C HIS A 641 -41.19 -6.45 -14.77
N ILE A 642 -40.50 -5.33 -15.00
CA ILE A 642 -39.35 -4.92 -14.19
C ILE A 642 -39.76 -4.55 -12.76
N ALA A 643 -40.98 -4.02 -12.58
CA ALA A 643 -41.57 -3.77 -11.26
C ALA A 643 -42.03 -5.06 -10.55
N GLY A 644 -42.04 -6.22 -11.22
CA GLY A 644 -42.50 -7.49 -10.68
C GLY A 644 -44.02 -7.68 -10.67
N ALA A 645 -44.78 -6.80 -11.33
CA ALA A 645 -46.23 -6.92 -11.46
C ALA A 645 -46.65 -7.96 -12.51
N LEU A 646 -45.78 -8.22 -13.50
CA LEU A 646 -45.94 -9.28 -14.49
C LEU A 646 -44.72 -10.20 -14.49
N SER A 647 -44.94 -11.51 -14.53
CA SER A 647 -43.89 -12.46 -14.93
C SER A 647 -43.45 -12.19 -16.37
N LEU A 648 -42.28 -12.72 -16.76
CA LEU A 648 -41.81 -12.56 -18.14
C LEU A 648 -42.81 -13.18 -19.13
N GLU A 649 -43.38 -14.34 -18.80
CA GLU A 649 -44.37 -15.00 -19.65
C GLU A 649 -45.67 -14.20 -19.77
N GLU A 650 -46.17 -13.60 -18.69
CA GLU A 650 -47.34 -12.72 -18.74
C GLU A 650 -47.05 -11.45 -19.54
N ALA A 651 -45.87 -10.85 -19.37
CA ALA A 651 -45.47 -9.68 -20.15
C ALA A 651 -45.42 -10.00 -21.65
N VAL A 652 -44.84 -11.14 -22.03
CA VAL A 652 -44.80 -11.58 -23.43
C VAL A 652 -46.20 -11.88 -23.98
N LYS A 653 -47.12 -12.41 -23.17
CA LYS A 653 -48.53 -12.66 -23.60
C LYS A 653 -49.36 -11.40 -23.79
N VAL A 654 -49.05 -10.33 -23.07
CA VAL A 654 -49.77 -9.04 -23.15
C VAL A 654 -49.41 -8.29 -24.43
N ILE A 655 -48.18 -8.48 -24.91
CA ILE A 655 -47.64 -7.92 -26.16
C ILE A 655 -48.12 -8.77 -27.33
#